data_AF-A0A151PEK9-F1
#
_entry.id   AF-A0A151PEK9-F1
#
_cell.length_a   1.000
_cell.length_b   1.000
_cell.length_c   1.000
_cell.angle_alpha   90.00
_cell.angle_beta   90.00
_cell.angle_gamma   90.00
#
_symmetry.space_group_name_H-M   'P 1'
#
loop_
_entity.id
_entity.type
_entity.pdbx_description
1 polymer ?
#
loop_
_entity_poly.entity_id
_entity_poly.type
_entity_poly.pdbx_seq_one_letter_code
_entity_poly.pdbx_strand_id
1 'polypeptide(L)'
;MLLYQIPRRAQDSDTLCVGGFIRGLVKQICRSGLIQGYEDKLRDPAIQSLLQPGECERNPAEAFKRCILLPLLGLKPPQQSLFLLVDSVDEGCNIAEGEQNSAGLSGTIAELLAGHYEFFPPWLLLLCSARKQSKAVTKMFTGFRKISLDDLRKAYIVKDVQQYILHRLDQEEALRQHLTKETAEMLNQLHIKKQEVLQLLVKAGAHVNSEDDRTSCIVRQALEREDSIRTLRADLEIEDTHGQTALTLAARQGHTKVVNCLIGCGANVNHTDHDDADSRTALRAAAWGGHEDIVLNLLQHGAEVNKADNEGRTALIAAAYMGHKEIVEHLLDHGAEVNHEDVDGRTALSVAALCVPASKGHASVVSLLIDRGAEVDHCDKDGMTPLLVAAYEGHVDVVDLLLEGGADVDHTDNNGRTPLLAAASMGHASVVNTLLFWGAAVDSIDSEGRTVLSIASAQGNVEVVRTLLDRGLDENHRDDAGWTPLHMAAFEGHRLICEALIEQGARTNEIDNDGRIPFILAAQEGHYDCVQILLENKSNLDQRGYDGRNALRVAALEGHRDIVELLLSHGADVNYKDADGRPTLYILALENQLTMAEYFLENGANVEASDAEGRTALHVSCWQGHLEMVQLLITYHADVNAADNEKRSALQSAAWQGHVKVVQLLIEHGALVDHTCNQGATALCIAAQEGHIDVVQILLEHGADPNHADQFGRTAMRVAAKNGHSQIIKLLEKYGASSLNGCTPSPVHTMEQKPLQLRAMTQASITKRKHHCKRPIQDAMNRSASAGND
;
A
#
# COMPACT_ATOMS: atom_id res chain seq x y z
N MET A 1 -40.85 16.54 -22.24
CA MET A 1 -41.16 16.48 -23.67
C MET A 1 -39.83 16.54 -24.42
N LEU A 2 -39.44 15.43 -25.07
CA LEU A 2 -38.13 15.25 -25.70
C LEU A 2 -38.11 15.84 -27.11
N LEU A 3 -37.03 16.51 -27.49
CA LEU A 3 -36.89 17.10 -28.82
C LEU A 3 -35.95 16.33 -29.76
N TYR A 4 -35.20 15.34 -29.26
CA TYR A 4 -34.33 14.50 -30.09
C TYR A 4 -34.00 13.18 -29.37
N GLN A 5 -34.00 12.06 -30.10
CA GLN A 5 -33.42 10.78 -29.68
C GLN A 5 -32.63 10.21 -30.86
N ILE A 6 -31.36 9.88 -30.65
CA ILE A 6 -30.56 9.12 -31.63
C ILE A 6 -30.99 7.64 -31.52
N PRO A 7 -31.36 6.96 -32.63
CA PRO A 7 -31.62 5.53 -32.59
C PRO A 7 -30.35 4.77 -32.20
N ARG A 8 -30.48 3.78 -31.30
CA ARG A 8 -29.38 2.90 -30.88
C ARG A 8 -28.59 2.37 -32.08
N ARG A 9 -27.27 2.27 -31.90
CA ARG A 9 -26.16 1.77 -32.75
C ARG A 9 -26.40 0.65 -33.80
N ALA A 10 -27.57 0.04 -33.90
CA ALA A 10 -27.80 -1.16 -34.68
C ALA A 10 -28.48 -0.97 -36.04
N GLN A 11 -28.95 0.23 -36.43
CA GLN A 11 -29.79 0.35 -37.65
C GLN A 11 -29.56 1.53 -38.61
N ASP A 12 -28.76 2.57 -38.31
CA ASP A 12 -28.53 3.68 -39.26
C ASP A 12 -27.15 4.35 -39.12
N SER A 13 -26.22 4.06 -40.04
CA SER A 13 -24.85 4.58 -40.05
C SER A 13 -24.77 6.10 -40.29
N ASP A 14 -25.79 6.70 -40.91
CA ASP A 14 -25.80 8.13 -41.21
C ASP A 14 -25.93 9.00 -39.95
N THR A 15 -26.39 8.42 -38.84
CA THR A 15 -26.52 9.13 -37.55
C THR A 15 -25.21 9.25 -36.76
N LEU A 16 -24.16 8.56 -37.21
CA LEU A 16 -22.85 8.51 -36.54
C LEU A 16 -21.86 9.59 -37.05
N CYS A 17 -22.11 10.18 -38.22
CA CYS A 17 -21.28 11.25 -38.77
C CYS A 17 -21.81 12.64 -38.36
N VAL A 18 -20.92 13.61 -38.19
CA VAL A 18 -21.25 14.96 -37.69
C VAL A 18 -22.26 15.67 -38.60
N GLY A 19 -22.09 15.57 -39.92
CA GLY A 19 -23.03 16.17 -40.88
C GLY A 19 -24.42 15.53 -40.86
N GLY A 20 -24.47 14.20 -40.69
CA GLY A 20 -25.72 13.46 -40.53
C GLY A 20 -26.44 13.81 -39.22
N PHE A 21 -25.70 14.00 -38.13
CA PHE A 21 -26.24 14.50 -36.86
C PHE A 21 -26.90 15.88 -37.03
N ILE A 22 -26.23 16.84 -37.67
CA ILE A 22 -26.77 18.20 -37.90
C ILE A 22 -28.07 18.15 -38.71
N ARG A 23 -28.07 17.44 -39.85
CA ARG A 23 -29.27 17.30 -40.70
C ARG A 23 -30.39 16.57 -39.97
N GLY A 24 -30.05 15.51 -39.24
CA GLY A 24 -30.99 14.75 -38.42
C GLY A 24 -31.66 15.62 -37.37
N LEU A 25 -30.86 16.43 -36.65
CA LEU A 25 -31.35 17.33 -35.62
C LEU A 25 -32.30 18.39 -36.20
N VAL A 26 -31.93 19.04 -37.30
CA VAL A 26 -32.82 19.99 -37.99
C VAL A 26 -34.14 19.33 -38.38
N LYS A 27 -34.08 18.14 -38.98
CA LYS A 27 -35.28 17.39 -39.41
C LYS A 27 -36.17 17.02 -38.23
N GLN A 28 -35.59 16.65 -37.10
CA GLN A 28 -36.35 16.31 -35.89
C GLN A 28 -36.96 17.55 -35.22
N ILE A 29 -36.24 18.67 -35.15
CA ILE A 29 -36.81 19.93 -34.63
C ILE A 29 -38.04 20.33 -35.48
N CYS A 30 -37.93 20.32 -36.81
CA CYS A 30 -39.05 20.64 -37.70
C CYS A 30 -40.21 19.65 -37.54
N ARG A 31 -39.94 18.34 -37.47
CA ARG A 31 -40.98 17.31 -37.28
C ARG A 31 -41.66 17.37 -35.91
N SER A 32 -40.96 17.81 -34.87
CA SER A 32 -41.49 17.85 -33.52
C SER A 32 -42.68 18.79 -33.37
N GLY A 33 -42.72 19.86 -34.17
CA GLY A 33 -43.72 20.94 -34.05
C GLY A 33 -43.63 21.74 -32.74
N LEU A 34 -42.62 21.46 -31.90
CA LEU A 34 -42.51 22.04 -30.55
C LEU A 34 -41.94 23.46 -30.54
N ILE A 35 -41.15 23.81 -31.56
CA ILE A 35 -40.48 25.10 -31.68
C ILE A 35 -41.12 25.86 -32.85
N GLN A 36 -42.18 26.62 -32.55
CA GLN A 36 -42.90 27.40 -33.56
C GLN A 36 -42.00 28.48 -34.19
N GLY A 37 -42.05 28.59 -35.52
CA GLY A 37 -41.27 29.58 -36.28
C GLY A 37 -39.82 29.17 -36.60
N TYR A 38 -39.34 28.01 -36.12
CA TYR A 38 -38.01 27.50 -36.47
C TYR A 38 -37.88 27.18 -37.97
N GLU A 39 -38.89 26.54 -38.55
CA GLU A 39 -38.89 26.18 -39.97
C GLU A 39 -38.84 27.41 -40.89
N ASP A 40 -39.46 28.53 -40.50
CA ASP A 40 -39.42 29.78 -41.26
C ASP A 40 -38.01 30.39 -41.28
N LYS A 41 -37.23 30.22 -40.20
CA LYS A 41 -35.82 30.66 -40.14
C LYS A 41 -34.90 29.86 -41.05
N LEU A 42 -35.30 28.63 -41.41
CA LEU A 42 -34.54 27.75 -42.32
C LEU A 42 -34.87 27.98 -43.80
N ARG A 43 -35.81 28.88 -44.12
CA ARG A 43 -36.17 29.19 -45.52
C ARG A 43 -35.16 30.08 -46.23
N ASP A 44 -34.16 30.61 -45.53
CA ASP A 44 -33.05 31.36 -46.12
C ASP A 44 -32.26 30.43 -47.08
N PRO A 45 -32.12 30.77 -48.37
CA PRO A 45 -31.38 29.97 -49.35
C PRO A 45 -29.94 29.68 -48.92
N ALA A 46 -29.30 30.58 -48.16
CA ALA A 46 -27.94 30.39 -47.66
C ALA A 46 -27.84 29.36 -46.53
N ILE A 47 -28.94 29.12 -45.80
CA ILE A 47 -29.00 28.08 -44.76
C ILE A 47 -29.34 26.73 -45.43
N GLN A 48 -30.22 26.73 -46.43
CA GLN A 48 -30.58 25.51 -47.16
C GLN A 48 -29.43 24.91 -47.95
N SER A 49 -28.52 25.75 -48.49
CA SER A 49 -27.31 25.25 -49.18
C SER A 49 -26.37 24.50 -48.23
N LEU A 50 -26.26 24.93 -46.97
CA LEU A 50 -25.42 24.29 -45.95
C LEU A 50 -25.98 22.95 -45.44
N LEU A 51 -27.27 22.69 -45.65
CA LEU A 51 -27.93 21.43 -45.27
C LEU A 51 -27.90 20.36 -46.38
N GLN A 52 -27.31 20.66 -47.54
CA GLN A 52 -27.13 19.67 -48.60
C GLN A 52 -26.11 18.59 -48.19
N PRO A 53 -26.32 17.32 -48.57
CA PRO A 53 -25.34 16.25 -48.35
C PRO A 53 -23.99 16.60 -49.01
N GLY A 54 -22.90 16.60 -48.25
CA GLY A 54 -21.54 16.93 -48.69
C GLY A 54 -21.03 18.30 -48.22
N GLU A 55 -21.85 19.36 -48.29
CA GLU A 55 -21.45 20.70 -47.83
C GLU A 55 -21.46 20.80 -46.30
N CYS A 56 -22.42 20.13 -45.65
CA CYS A 56 -22.50 20.06 -44.20
C CYS A 56 -21.28 19.36 -43.58
N GLU A 57 -20.76 18.34 -44.27
CA GLU A 57 -19.56 17.59 -43.87
C GLU A 57 -18.27 18.40 -44.06
N ARG A 58 -18.21 19.30 -45.05
CA ARG A 58 -17.03 20.16 -45.29
C ARG A 58 -16.82 21.20 -44.21
N ASN A 59 -17.89 21.75 -43.64
CA ASN A 59 -17.81 22.75 -42.57
C ASN A 59 -18.89 22.56 -41.50
N PRO A 60 -18.75 21.55 -40.63
CA PRO A 60 -19.78 21.17 -39.67
C PRO A 60 -20.02 22.23 -38.60
N ALA A 61 -18.99 22.97 -38.17
CA ALA A 61 -19.13 24.02 -37.16
C ALA A 61 -19.97 25.20 -37.67
N GLU A 62 -19.72 25.66 -38.91
CA GLU A 62 -20.50 26.76 -39.50
C GLU A 62 -21.93 26.31 -39.83
N ALA A 63 -22.10 25.08 -40.32
CA ALA A 63 -23.42 24.49 -40.52
C ALA A 63 -24.20 24.39 -39.19
N PHE A 64 -23.58 23.94 -38.10
CA PHE A 64 -24.22 23.86 -36.79
C PHE A 64 -24.64 25.24 -36.27
N LYS A 65 -23.77 26.26 -36.41
CA LYS A 65 -24.10 27.64 -36.01
C LYS A 65 -25.27 28.21 -36.80
N ARG A 66 -25.23 28.16 -38.13
CA ARG A 66 -26.24 28.81 -38.99
C ARG A 66 -27.55 28.04 -39.10
N CYS A 67 -27.51 26.72 -39.03
CA CYS A 67 -28.70 25.89 -39.20
C CYS A 67 -29.40 25.57 -37.89
N ILE A 68 -28.71 25.63 -36.74
CA ILE A 68 -29.28 25.24 -35.44
C ILE A 68 -29.20 26.41 -34.44
N LEU A 69 -28.00 26.85 -34.06
CA LEU A 69 -27.85 27.81 -32.95
C LEU A 69 -28.48 29.19 -33.23
N LEU A 70 -28.11 29.82 -34.34
CA LEU A 70 -28.61 31.16 -34.68
C LEU A 70 -30.14 31.17 -34.91
N PRO A 71 -30.74 30.20 -35.62
CA PRO A 71 -32.19 30.08 -35.70
C PRO A 71 -32.85 29.93 -34.33
N LEU A 72 -32.31 29.08 -33.44
CA LEU A 72 -32.88 28.88 -32.10
C LEU A 72 -32.75 30.13 -31.21
N LEU A 73 -31.61 30.82 -31.24
CA LEU A 73 -31.41 32.07 -30.49
C LEU A 73 -32.33 33.20 -30.98
N GLY A 74 -32.68 33.20 -32.25
CA GLY A 74 -33.56 34.20 -32.86
C GLY A 74 -35.06 34.00 -32.62
N LEU A 75 -35.47 33.00 -31.83
CA LEU A 75 -36.86 32.69 -31.55
C LEU A 75 -37.30 33.18 -30.16
N LYS A 76 -38.60 33.47 -30.02
CA LYS A 76 -39.16 33.76 -28.70
C LYS A 76 -39.16 32.49 -27.85
N PRO A 77 -38.78 32.56 -26.57
CA PRO A 77 -38.78 31.40 -25.69
C PRO A 77 -40.18 30.74 -25.63
N PRO A 78 -40.27 29.40 -25.73
CA PRO A 78 -41.52 28.68 -25.55
C PRO A 78 -42.01 28.77 -24.08
N GLN A 79 -43.31 28.52 -23.85
CA GLN A 79 -43.91 28.57 -22.50
C GLN A 79 -43.29 27.57 -21.50
N GLN A 80 -42.65 26.50 -22.01
CA GLN A 80 -41.99 25.48 -21.21
C GLN A 80 -40.54 25.33 -21.69
N SER A 81 -39.62 25.16 -20.75
CA SER A 81 -38.24 24.81 -21.07
C SER A 81 -38.17 23.45 -21.76
N LEU A 82 -37.29 23.36 -22.76
CA LEU A 82 -37.12 22.16 -23.58
C LEU A 82 -35.75 21.54 -23.30
N PHE A 83 -35.63 20.23 -23.56
CA PHE A 83 -34.37 19.52 -23.45
C PHE A 83 -33.96 18.93 -24.80
N LEU A 84 -32.70 19.12 -25.16
CA LEU A 84 -32.06 18.41 -26.26
C LEU A 84 -31.30 17.21 -25.68
N LEU A 85 -31.81 16.00 -25.88
CA LEU A 85 -31.14 14.76 -25.48
C LEU A 85 -30.28 14.24 -26.63
N VAL A 86 -28.99 14.09 -26.39
CA VAL A 86 -28.03 13.42 -27.28
C VAL A 86 -27.59 12.12 -26.62
N ASP A 87 -28.08 11.00 -27.14
CA ASP A 87 -27.83 9.68 -26.55
C ASP A 87 -26.54 9.04 -27.11
N SER A 88 -25.77 8.41 -26.25
CA SER A 88 -24.54 7.65 -26.55
C SER A 88 -23.48 8.46 -27.31
N VAL A 89 -23.08 9.60 -26.74
CA VAL A 89 -21.94 10.38 -27.23
C VAL A 89 -20.66 9.57 -27.02
N ASP A 90 -20.00 9.19 -28.11
CA ASP A 90 -18.83 8.32 -28.13
C ASP A 90 -17.54 9.03 -28.58
N GLU A 91 -16.40 8.44 -28.21
CA GLU A 91 -15.04 8.81 -28.64
C GLU A 91 -14.76 8.29 -30.07
N GLY A 92 -15.44 8.84 -31.07
CA GLY A 92 -15.10 8.68 -32.50
C GLY A 92 -15.41 7.34 -33.19
N CYS A 93 -15.80 7.42 -34.47
CA CYS A 93 -15.65 6.32 -35.43
C CYS A 93 -14.28 6.46 -36.10
N ASN A 94 -13.47 5.39 -36.11
CA ASN A 94 -12.25 5.33 -36.91
C ASN A 94 -12.59 5.48 -38.40
N ILE A 95 -12.41 6.68 -38.93
CA ILE A 95 -12.24 6.86 -40.37
C ILE A 95 -10.76 6.55 -40.65
N ALA A 96 -10.55 5.71 -41.66
CA ALA A 96 -9.29 5.08 -42.00
C ALA A 96 -8.09 6.04 -42.03
N GLU A 97 -6.94 5.48 -41.68
CA GLU A 97 -5.62 6.09 -41.66
C GLU A 97 -5.34 6.98 -42.89
N GLY A 98 -4.90 8.21 -42.61
CA GLY A 98 -4.20 9.05 -43.59
C GLY A 98 -4.94 10.31 -44.00
N GLU A 99 -5.03 11.31 -43.10
CA GLU A 99 -4.92 12.73 -43.45
C GLU A 99 -4.84 13.55 -42.15
N GLN A 100 -3.69 14.20 -41.89
CA GLN A 100 -3.55 15.19 -40.83
C GLN A 100 -4.40 16.41 -41.20
N ASN A 101 -5.49 16.66 -40.49
CA ASN A 101 -6.25 17.91 -40.63
C ASN A 101 -5.78 18.96 -39.62
N SER A 102 -4.85 19.78 -40.08
CA SER A 102 -4.54 21.10 -39.54
C SER A 102 -5.65 22.09 -39.92
N ALA A 103 -6.62 22.30 -39.02
CA ALA A 103 -7.40 23.54 -38.84
C ALA A 103 -8.72 23.20 -38.12
N GLY A 104 -8.87 23.59 -36.85
CA GLY A 104 -10.13 23.92 -36.13
C GLY A 104 -11.47 23.22 -36.44
N LEU A 105 -11.49 22.02 -37.04
CA LEU A 105 -12.68 21.29 -37.44
C LEU A 105 -13.05 20.31 -36.32
N SER A 106 -14.29 20.38 -35.86
CA SER A 106 -14.84 19.50 -34.82
C SER A 106 -14.96 18.08 -35.40
N GLY A 107 -14.06 17.19 -35.03
CA GLY A 107 -13.93 15.85 -35.61
C GLY A 107 -15.00 14.87 -35.11
N THR A 108 -15.63 15.17 -33.97
CA THR A 108 -16.70 14.35 -33.39
C THR A 108 -17.92 15.17 -32.98
N ILE A 109 -19.07 14.50 -32.81
CA ILE A 109 -20.30 15.13 -32.29
C ILE A 109 -20.05 15.68 -30.88
N ALA A 110 -19.23 14.99 -30.07
CA ALA A 110 -18.84 15.41 -28.72
C ALA A 110 -18.10 16.77 -28.75
N GLU A 111 -17.10 16.89 -29.62
CA GLU A 111 -16.33 18.14 -29.80
C GLU A 111 -17.20 19.26 -30.35
N LEU A 112 -18.09 18.96 -31.31
CA LEU A 112 -19.01 19.95 -31.86
C LEU A 112 -19.92 20.54 -30.77
N LEU A 113 -20.49 19.69 -29.92
CA LEU A 113 -21.35 20.11 -28.82
C LEU A 113 -20.56 20.84 -27.72
N ALA A 114 -19.41 20.31 -27.32
CA ALA A 114 -18.55 20.92 -26.30
C ALA A 114 -18.01 22.29 -26.73
N GLY A 115 -17.72 22.50 -28.02
CA GLY A 115 -17.27 23.80 -28.53
C GLY A 115 -18.37 24.85 -28.67
N HIS A 116 -19.64 24.46 -28.57
CA HIS A 116 -20.77 25.34 -28.93
C HIS A 116 -21.90 25.40 -27.90
N TYR A 117 -21.81 24.68 -26.77
CA TYR A 117 -22.91 24.59 -25.81
C TYR A 117 -23.31 25.95 -25.20
N GLU A 118 -22.37 26.87 -25.04
CA GLU A 118 -22.61 28.20 -24.46
C GLU A 118 -23.53 29.08 -25.32
N PHE A 119 -23.66 28.74 -26.61
CA PHE A 119 -24.52 29.46 -27.55
C PHE A 119 -25.94 28.88 -27.64
N PHE A 120 -26.28 27.87 -26.84
CA PHE A 120 -27.66 27.41 -26.77
C PHE A 120 -28.55 28.45 -26.07
N PRO A 121 -29.81 28.64 -26.52
CA PRO A 121 -30.73 29.51 -25.82
C PRO A 121 -30.95 29.06 -24.38
N PRO A 122 -31.08 29.96 -23.39
CA PRO A 122 -31.27 29.60 -21.98
C PRO A 122 -32.49 28.71 -21.70
N TRP A 123 -33.48 28.70 -22.61
CA TRP A 123 -34.69 27.88 -22.51
C TRP A 123 -34.51 26.45 -23.04
N LEU A 124 -33.38 26.14 -23.69
CA LEU A 124 -33.07 24.83 -24.26
C LEU A 124 -31.87 24.20 -23.52
N LEU A 125 -32.15 23.17 -22.73
CA LEU A 125 -31.16 22.49 -21.91
C LEU A 125 -30.53 21.31 -22.67
N LEU A 126 -29.21 21.29 -22.80
CA LEU A 126 -28.48 20.18 -23.42
C LEU A 126 -28.25 19.04 -22.40
N LEU A 127 -28.69 17.84 -22.74
CA LEU A 127 -28.48 16.61 -21.97
C LEU A 127 -27.76 15.59 -22.85
N CYS A 128 -26.58 15.14 -22.43
CA CYS A 128 -25.80 14.14 -23.16
C CYS A 128 -25.67 12.87 -22.32
N SER A 129 -25.88 11.69 -22.92
CA SER A 129 -25.52 10.41 -22.31
C SER A 129 -24.21 9.91 -22.91
N ALA A 130 -23.31 9.39 -22.06
CA ALA A 130 -22.01 8.85 -22.46
C ALA A 130 -21.64 7.67 -21.56
N ARG A 131 -20.75 6.79 -22.04
CA ARG A 131 -20.27 5.64 -21.24
C ARG A 131 -19.36 6.15 -20.11
N LYS A 132 -19.58 5.68 -18.87
CA LYS A 132 -18.83 6.08 -17.65
C LYS A 132 -17.30 6.01 -17.81
N GLN A 133 -16.82 5.11 -18.67
CA GLN A 133 -15.41 4.83 -18.91
C GLN A 133 -14.74 5.84 -19.86
N SER A 134 -15.53 6.66 -20.58
CA SER A 134 -15.05 7.63 -21.56
C SER A 134 -14.51 8.89 -20.88
N LYS A 135 -13.23 8.82 -20.50
CA LYS A 135 -12.54 9.93 -19.82
C LYS A 135 -12.36 11.15 -20.73
N ALA A 136 -12.27 10.98 -22.06
CA ALA A 136 -12.07 12.11 -22.97
C ALA A 136 -13.34 12.96 -23.09
N VAL A 137 -14.51 12.34 -23.31
CA VAL A 137 -15.80 13.06 -23.33
C VAL A 137 -16.07 13.71 -21.97
N THR A 138 -15.76 13.03 -20.87
CA THR A 138 -15.96 13.58 -19.52
C THR A 138 -15.11 14.83 -19.25
N LYS A 139 -13.94 14.95 -19.88
CA LYS A 139 -13.08 16.15 -19.80
C LYS A 139 -13.58 17.30 -20.67
N MET A 140 -14.27 17.04 -21.78
CA MET A 140 -14.80 18.08 -22.67
C MET A 140 -15.96 18.87 -22.04
N PHE A 141 -16.69 18.28 -21.07
CA PHE A 141 -17.86 18.87 -20.43
C PHE A 141 -17.67 19.11 -18.93
N THR A 142 -16.52 19.66 -18.50
CA THR A 142 -16.20 19.88 -17.08
C THR A 142 -17.19 20.79 -16.34
N GLY A 143 -17.86 21.71 -17.04
CA GLY A 143 -18.88 22.61 -16.47
C GLY A 143 -20.30 22.03 -16.37
N PHE A 144 -20.55 20.81 -16.85
CA PHE A 144 -21.88 20.21 -16.83
C PHE A 144 -22.16 19.43 -15.55
N ARG A 145 -23.41 19.48 -15.07
CA ARG A 145 -23.86 18.63 -13.95
C ARG A 145 -23.88 17.17 -14.40
N LYS A 146 -23.01 16.36 -13.80
CA LYS A 146 -22.93 14.92 -14.08
C LYS A 146 -24.03 14.19 -13.34
N ILE A 147 -24.95 13.57 -14.09
CA ILE A 147 -25.93 12.64 -13.57
C ILE A 147 -25.47 11.25 -14.00
N SER A 148 -25.03 10.45 -13.03
CA SER A 148 -24.78 9.03 -13.31
C SER A 148 -26.15 8.36 -13.42
N LEU A 149 -26.47 7.82 -14.61
CA LEU A 149 -27.52 6.81 -14.69
C LEU A 149 -27.06 5.69 -13.77
N ASP A 150 -27.83 5.48 -12.72
CA ASP A 150 -27.49 4.69 -11.54
C ASP A 150 -26.92 3.31 -11.90
N ASP A 151 -26.17 2.76 -10.95
CA ASP A 151 -25.60 1.42 -11.01
C ASP A 151 -26.68 0.39 -11.35
N LEU A 152 -26.51 -0.33 -12.48
CA LEU A 152 -27.36 -1.46 -12.89
C LEU A 152 -27.39 -2.58 -11.83
N ARG A 153 -26.62 -2.47 -10.74
CA ARG A 153 -26.64 -3.37 -9.59
C ARG A 153 -27.60 -2.91 -8.47
N LYS A 154 -28.16 -1.70 -8.52
CA LYS A 154 -29.16 -1.22 -7.53
C LYS A 154 -30.52 -1.89 -7.76
N ALA A 155 -31.06 -2.48 -6.69
CA ALA A 155 -32.22 -3.38 -6.75
C ALA A 155 -33.49 -2.79 -7.41
N TYR A 156 -33.77 -1.49 -7.26
CA TYR A 156 -34.97 -0.88 -7.85
C TYR A 156 -34.86 -0.65 -9.38
N ILE A 157 -33.65 -0.46 -9.89
CA ILE A 157 -33.39 -0.20 -11.32
C ILE A 157 -33.30 -1.49 -12.09
N VAL A 158 -32.64 -2.47 -11.46
CA VAL A 158 -32.72 -3.88 -11.82
C VAL A 158 -34.19 -4.24 -12.03
N LYS A 159 -35.06 -3.98 -11.04
CA LYS A 159 -36.49 -4.27 -11.15
C LYS A 159 -37.19 -3.59 -12.35
N ASP A 160 -36.94 -2.30 -12.59
CA ASP A 160 -37.58 -1.57 -13.69
C ASP A 160 -37.11 -2.05 -15.08
N VAL A 161 -35.81 -2.31 -15.24
CA VAL A 161 -35.24 -2.87 -16.48
C VAL A 161 -35.78 -4.28 -16.72
N GLN A 162 -35.93 -5.07 -15.68
CA GLN A 162 -36.50 -6.42 -15.76
C GLN A 162 -37.97 -6.39 -16.19
N GLN A 163 -38.79 -5.52 -15.61
CA GLN A 163 -40.19 -5.39 -16.01
C GLN A 163 -40.34 -4.94 -17.46
N TYR A 164 -39.48 -4.04 -17.93
CA TYR A 164 -39.46 -3.62 -19.32
C TYR A 164 -39.14 -4.78 -20.29
N ILE A 165 -38.13 -5.61 -19.96
CA ILE A 165 -37.74 -6.78 -20.78
C ILE A 165 -38.88 -7.82 -20.81
N LEU A 166 -39.47 -8.11 -19.65
CA LEU A 166 -40.58 -9.07 -19.54
C LEU A 166 -41.81 -8.62 -20.33
N HIS A 167 -42.18 -7.34 -20.22
CA HIS A 167 -43.30 -6.79 -20.96
C HIS A 167 -43.09 -6.88 -22.47
N ARG A 168 -41.84 -6.71 -22.93
CA ARG A 168 -41.49 -6.84 -24.36
C ARG A 168 -41.48 -8.28 -24.86
N LEU A 169 -41.00 -9.23 -24.07
CA LEU A 169 -41.06 -10.65 -24.42
C LEU A 169 -42.52 -11.14 -24.48
N ASP A 170 -43.39 -10.64 -23.60
CA ASP A 170 -44.80 -11.01 -23.56
C ASP A 170 -45.61 -10.41 -24.73
N GLN A 171 -45.22 -9.24 -25.24
CA GLN A 171 -45.91 -8.59 -26.37
C GLN A 171 -45.36 -9.01 -27.74
N GLU A 172 -44.12 -9.49 -27.84
CA GLU A 172 -43.48 -9.79 -29.12
C GLU A 172 -43.09 -11.27 -29.27
N GLU A 173 -43.90 -12.02 -30.02
CA GLU A 173 -43.76 -13.47 -30.20
C GLU A 173 -42.48 -13.86 -30.98
N ALA A 174 -42.06 -13.04 -31.95
CA ALA A 174 -40.82 -13.25 -32.70
C ALA A 174 -39.56 -13.23 -31.81
N LEU A 175 -39.60 -12.48 -30.71
CA LEU A 175 -38.50 -12.32 -29.77
C LEU A 175 -38.30 -13.58 -28.89
N ARG A 176 -39.40 -14.30 -28.61
CA ARG A 176 -39.37 -15.56 -27.86
C ARG A 176 -38.74 -16.72 -28.64
N GLN A 177 -38.90 -16.71 -29.97
CA GLN A 177 -38.34 -17.75 -30.84
C GLN A 177 -36.81 -17.68 -30.98
N HIS A 178 -36.20 -16.54 -30.61
CA HIS A 178 -34.76 -16.30 -30.71
C HIS A 178 -34.04 -16.40 -29.35
N LEU A 179 -34.75 -16.82 -28.29
CA LEU A 179 -34.14 -17.04 -26.99
C LEU A 179 -33.32 -18.34 -27.02
N THR A 180 -32.01 -18.20 -27.17
CA THR A 180 -31.02 -19.29 -27.14
C THR A 180 -30.46 -19.47 -25.73
N LYS A 181 -29.76 -20.59 -25.49
CA LYS A 181 -29.08 -20.89 -24.22
C LYS A 181 -28.17 -19.74 -23.75
N GLU A 182 -27.46 -19.10 -24.66
CA GLU A 182 -26.52 -18.00 -24.38
C GLU A 182 -27.24 -16.69 -24.00
N THR A 183 -28.39 -16.41 -24.60
CA THR A 183 -29.20 -15.23 -24.26
C THR A 183 -29.92 -15.39 -22.91
N ALA A 184 -30.31 -16.62 -22.56
CA ALA A 184 -30.85 -16.93 -21.23
C ALA A 184 -29.78 -16.82 -20.11
N GLU A 185 -28.54 -17.25 -20.38
CA GLU A 185 -27.42 -17.11 -19.43
C GLU A 185 -27.06 -15.62 -19.20
N MET A 186 -27.09 -14.78 -20.23
CA MET A 186 -26.91 -13.32 -20.07
C MET A 186 -28.05 -12.64 -19.30
N LEU A 187 -29.30 -13.10 -19.46
CA LEU A 187 -30.44 -12.61 -18.68
C LEU A 187 -30.34 -12.98 -17.19
N ASN A 188 -29.74 -14.13 -16.87
CA ASN A 188 -29.48 -14.57 -15.49
C ASN A 188 -28.48 -13.67 -14.75
N GLN A 189 -27.53 -13.06 -15.46
CA GLN A 189 -26.56 -12.12 -14.88
C GLN A 189 -27.20 -10.77 -14.45
N LEU A 190 -28.45 -10.50 -14.85
CA LEU A 190 -29.20 -9.29 -14.49
C LEU A 190 -30.01 -9.45 -13.18
N HIS A 191 -29.80 -10.52 -12.41
CA HIS A 191 -30.52 -10.81 -11.15
C HIS A 191 -32.05 -10.70 -11.28
N ILE A 192 -32.64 -11.16 -12.39
CA ILE A 192 -34.11 -11.32 -12.52
C ILE A 192 -34.55 -12.24 -11.39
N LYS A 193 -35.56 -11.83 -10.61
CA LYS A 193 -36.13 -12.69 -9.56
C LYS A 193 -36.45 -14.03 -10.22
N LYS A 194 -35.70 -15.07 -9.81
CA LYS A 194 -35.67 -16.44 -10.35
C LYS A 194 -37.05 -17.01 -10.71
N GLN A 195 -38.09 -16.57 -10.01
CA GLN A 195 -39.47 -17.04 -10.09
C GLN A 195 -40.11 -17.03 -11.50
N GLU A 196 -39.91 -16.00 -12.32
CA GLU A 196 -40.61 -15.85 -13.62
C GLU A 196 -39.86 -16.51 -14.79
N VAL A 197 -38.53 -16.51 -14.76
CA VAL A 197 -37.68 -17.20 -15.76
C VAL A 197 -37.80 -18.72 -15.62
N LEU A 198 -37.93 -19.23 -14.39
CA LEU A 198 -38.18 -20.65 -14.11
C LEU A 198 -39.56 -21.14 -14.56
N GLN A 199 -40.60 -20.30 -14.53
CA GLN A 199 -41.92 -20.67 -15.05
C GLN A 199 -41.91 -20.85 -16.58
N LEU A 200 -41.06 -20.10 -17.29
CA LEU A 200 -40.93 -20.20 -18.74
C LEU A 200 -40.11 -21.42 -19.18
N LEU A 201 -39.06 -21.78 -18.43
CA LEU A 201 -38.22 -22.96 -18.72
C LEU A 201 -38.94 -24.30 -18.45
N VAL A 202 -39.81 -24.35 -17.44
CA VAL A 202 -40.66 -25.53 -17.17
C VAL A 202 -41.75 -25.69 -18.24
N LYS A 203 -42.35 -24.60 -18.72
CA LYS A 203 -43.28 -24.63 -19.86
C LYS A 203 -42.60 -25.03 -21.19
N ALA A 204 -41.27 -24.94 -21.26
CA ALA A 204 -40.47 -25.29 -22.43
C ALA A 204 -39.92 -26.74 -22.43
N GLY A 205 -40.20 -27.56 -21.42
CA GLY A 205 -40.01 -29.02 -21.48
C GLY A 205 -38.62 -29.58 -21.12
N ALA A 206 -37.93 -29.03 -20.12
CA ALA A 206 -36.66 -29.60 -19.64
C ALA A 206 -36.86 -30.97 -18.93
N HIS A 207 -36.20 -32.03 -19.42
CA HIS A 207 -36.30 -33.41 -18.90
C HIS A 207 -35.41 -33.66 -17.66
N VAL A 208 -35.93 -34.44 -16.71
CA VAL A 208 -35.40 -34.61 -15.33
C VAL A 208 -34.35 -35.74 -15.17
N ASN A 209 -34.08 -36.55 -16.21
CA ASN A 209 -33.25 -37.77 -16.08
C ASN A 209 -32.00 -37.78 -16.97
N SER A 210 -31.21 -36.71 -17.04
CA SER A 210 -29.90 -36.78 -17.71
C SER A 210 -28.77 -36.88 -16.69
N GLU A 211 -27.83 -37.79 -16.95
CA GLU A 211 -26.59 -38.02 -16.20
C GLU A 211 -25.57 -36.87 -16.37
N ASP A 212 -26.04 -35.64 -16.64
CA ASP A 212 -25.22 -34.49 -17.00
C ASP A 212 -25.34 -33.39 -15.93
N ASP A 213 -24.20 -32.82 -15.55
CA ASP A 213 -23.90 -32.03 -14.35
C ASP A 213 -24.75 -30.73 -14.19
N ARG A 214 -25.54 -30.38 -15.21
CA ARG A 214 -26.43 -29.20 -15.24
C ARG A 214 -27.91 -29.51 -14.98
N THR A 215 -28.34 -30.78 -14.99
CA THR A 215 -29.72 -31.16 -14.67
C THR A 215 -29.97 -31.08 -13.15
N SER A 216 -28.93 -31.31 -12.34
CA SER A 216 -28.92 -31.00 -10.90
C SER A 216 -29.13 -29.51 -10.60
N CYS A 217 -28.73 -28.58 -11.48
CA CYS A 217 -28.99 -27.14 -11.30
C CYS A 217 -30.48 -26.80 -11.50
N ILE A 218 -31.15 -27.50 -12.42
CA ILE A 218 -32.60 -27.37 -12.66
C ILE A 218 -33.40 -27.98 -11.51
N VAL A 219 -32.94 -29.11 -10.94
CA VAL A 219 -33.48 -29.70 -9.71
C VAL A 219 -33.27 -28.77 -8.50
N ARG A 220 -32.07 -28.17 -8.35
CA ARG A 220 -31.76 -27.15 -7.32
C ARG A 220 -32.69 -25.93 -7.38
N GLN A 221 -33.12 -25.50 -8.57
CA GLN A 221 -34.08 -24.39 -8.73
C GLN A 221 -35.56 -24.81 -8.69
N ALA A 222 -35.88 -26.08 -8.98
CA ALA A 222 -37.23 -26.63 -8.87
C ALA A 222 -37.61 -26.95 -7.41
N LEU A 223 -36.63 -27.29 -6.56
CA LEU A 223 -36.80 -27.51 -5.12
C LEU A 223 -37.05 -26.21 -4.32
N GLU A 224 -36.93 -25.02 -4.94
CA GLU A 224 -37.36 -23.72 -4.36
C GLU A 224 -38.90 -23.55 -4.30
N ARG A 225 -39.70 -24.59 -4.60
CA ARG A 225 -41.19 -24.54 -4.60
C ARG A 225 -41.85 -25.70 -3.82
N GLU A 226 -42.83 -25.32 -3.00
CA GLU A 226 -43.67 -26.16 -2.13
C GLU A 226 -44.40 -27.32 -2.87
N ASP A 227 -44.75 -27.13 -4.15
CA ASP A 227 -45.51 -28.11 -4.95
C ASP A 227 -44.63 -29.17 -5.66
N SER A 228 -43.34 -28.88 -5.88
CA SER A 228 -42.42 -29.78 -6.60
C SER A 228 -41.87 -30.89 -5.70
N ILE A 229 -41.65 -30.60 -4.41
CA ILE A 229 -41.14 -31.56 -3.42
C ILE A 229 -42.18 -32.64 -3.09
N ARG A 230 -43.48 -32.28 -2.99
CA ARG A 230 -44.56 -33.24 -2.71
C ARG A 230 -44.76 -34.30 -3.81
N THR A 231 -44.27 -34.03 -5.02
CA THR A 231 -44.48 -34.89 -6.20
C THR A 231 -43.24 -35.73 -6.55
N LEU A 232 -42.06 -35.34 -6.06
CA LEU A 232 -40.79 -36.03 -6.27
C LEU A 232 -40.48 -36.91 -5.07
N ARG A 233 -40.62 -38.22 -5.24
CA ARG A 233 -40.03 -39.25 -4.37
C ARG A 233 -38.52 -39.35 -4.63
N ALA A 234 -37.84 -38.20 -4.66
CA ALA A 234 -36.42 -38.06 -4.90
C ALA A 234 -35.66 -38.25 -3.59
N ASP A 235 -34.43 -38.77 -3.69
CA ASP A 235 -33.52 -38.87 -2.55
C ASP A 235 -33.22 -37.45 -2.03
N LEU A 236 -33.59 -37.15 -0.79
CA LEU A 236 -33.52 -35.80 -0.22
C LEU A 236 -32.10 -35.47 0.28
N GLU A 237 -31.24 -36.48 0.40
CA GLU A 237 -29.85 -36.37 0.86
C GLU A 237 -28.85 -36.23 -0.30
N ILE A 238 -29.32 -35.79 -1.46
CA ILE A 238 -28.42 -35.47 -2.58
C ILE A 238 -27.63 -34.21 -2.22
N GLU A 239 -26.32 -34.36 -2.20
CA GLU A 239 -25.36 -33.30 -1.96
C GLU A 239 -25.03 -32.54 -3.25
N ASP A 240 -24.72 -31.25 -3.12
CA ASP A 240 -24.17 -30.46 -4.22
C ASP A 240 -22.65 -30.68 -4.38
N THR A 241 -22.03 -29.96 -5.30
CA THR A 241 -20.57 -30.07 -5.56
C THR A 241 -19.69 -29.61 -4.39
N HIS A 242 -20.30 -29.06 -3.33
CA HIS A 242 -19.65 -28.64 -2.08
C HIS A 242 -20.12 -29.52 -0.90
N GLY A 243 -20.73 -30.68 -1.18
CA GLY A 243 -21.24 -31.60 -0.16
C GLY A 243 -22.53 -31.13 0.52
N GLN A 244 -23.17 -30.03 0.11
CA GLN A 244 -24.28 -29.43 0.86
C GLN A 244 -25.63 -30.02 0.44
N THR A 245 -26.42 -30.47 1.42
CA THR A 245 -27.80 -30.87 1.19
C THR A 245 -28.73 -29.67 1.00
N ALA A 246 -29.87 -29.90 0.35
CA ALA A 246 -30.91 -28.88 0.18
C ALA A 246 -31.39 -28.31 1.53
N LEU A 247 -31.44 -29.14 2.57
CA LEU A 247 -31.82 -28.73 3.92
C LEU A 247 -30.79 -27.77 4.54
N THR A 248 -29.50 -28.09 4.44
CA THR A 248 -28.41 -27.28 5.01
C THR A 248 -28.31 -25.92 4.33
N LEU A 249 -28.50 -25.86 3.00
CA LEU A 249 -28.56 -24.62 2.23
C LEU A 249 -29.78 -23.75 2.60
N ALA A 250 -30.97 -24.37 2.68
CA ALA A 250 -32.19 -23.67 3.05
C ALA A 250 -32.13 -23.12 4.49
N ALA A 251 -31.53 -23.88 5.40
CA ALA A 251 -31.29 -23.49 6.78
C ALA A 251 -30.32 -22.30 6.88
N ARG A 252 -29.19 -22.33 6.16
CA ARG A 252 -28.22 -21.23 6.12
C ARG A 252 -28.80 -19.90 5.62
N GLN A 253 -29.71 -19.97 4.64
CA GLN A 253 -30.27 -18.80 3.97
C GLN A 253 -31.61 -18.31 4.56
N GLY A 254 -32.13 -18.93 5.61
CA GLY A 254 -33.34 -18.47 6.28
C GLY A 254 -34.65 -18.81 5.55
N HIS A 255 -34.68 -19.89 4.78
CA HIS A 255 -35.86 -20.28 4.01
C HIS A 255 -36.79 -21.20 4.81
N THR A 256 -37.43 -20.66 5.86
CA THR A 256 -38.26 -21.41 6.82
C THR A 256 -39.30 -22.31 6.18
N LYS A 257 -40.00 -21.83 5.13
CA LYS A 257 -41.02 -22.63 4.43
C LYS A 257 -40.43 -23.83 3.70
N VAL A 258 -39.26 -23.66 3.09
CA VAL A 258 -38.56 -24.74 2.38
C VAL A 258 -38.03 -25.75 3.38
N VAL A 259 -37.45 -25.31 4.49
CA VAL A 259 -37.03 -26.18 5.59
C VAL A 259 -38.18 -27.03 6.12
N ASN A 260 -39.33 -26.41 6.44
CA ASN A 260 -40.50 -27.15 6.94
C ASN A 260 -41.04 -28.16 5.92
N CYS A 261 -40.98 -27.83 4.63
CA CYS A 261 -41.36 -28.76 3.56
C CYS A 261 -40.41 -29.95 3.47
N LEU A 262 -39.10 -29.71 3.51
CA LEU A 262 -38.07 -30.75 3.44
C LEU A 262 -38.14 -31.69 4.66
N ILE A 263 -38.28 -31.14 5.87
CA ILE A 263 -38.49 -31.92 7.10
C ILE A 263 -39.78 -32.74 7.00
N GLY A 264 -40.89 -32.12 6.55
CA GLY A 264 -42.17 -32.81 6.36
C GLY A 264 -42.15 -33.93 5.31
N CYS A 265 -41.18 -33.90 4.40
CA CYS A 265 -40.94 -34.95 3.41
C CYS A 265 -39.95 -36.04 3.87
N GLY A 266 -39.41 -35.92 5.09
CA GLY A 266 -38.53 -36.92 5.70
C GLY A 266 -37.04 -36.70 5.49
N ALA A 267 -36.60 -35.46 5.21
CA ALA A 267 -35.17 -35.13 5.16
C ALA A 267 -34.50 -35.39 6.53
N ASN A 268 -33.30 -35.94 6.50
CA ASN A 268 -32.50 -36.21 7.69
C ASN A 268 -31.93 -34.91 8.27
N VAL A 269 -32.52 -34.45 9.38
CA VAL A 269 -32.11 -33.22 10.07
C VAL A 269 -30.66 -33.24 10.59
N ASN A 270 -30.09 -34.43 10.77
CA ASN A 270 -28.74 -34.65 11.29
C ASN A 270 -27.73 -35.04 10.20
N HIS A 271 -28.11 -34.95 8.91
CA HIS A 271 -27.17 -35.17 7.81
C HIS A 271 -26.06 -34.12 7.85
N THR A 272 -24.84 -34.56 7.58
CA THR A 272 -23.64 -33.73 7.56
C THR A 272 -23.16 -33.59 6.13
N ASP A 273 -22.71 -32.40 5.72
CA ASP A 273 -22.03 -32.25 4.44
C ASP A 273 -20.75 -33.11 4.37
N HIS A 274 -20.50 -33.78 3.24
CA HIS A 274 -19.40 -34.77 3.17
C HIS A 274 -18.13 -34.29 2.44
N ASP A 275 -18.15 -33.23 1.65
CA ASP A 275 -17.01 -32.91 0.78
C ASP A 275 -16.19 -31.64 1.13
N ASP A 276 -16.71 -30.70 1.92
CA ASP A 276 -16.01 -29.44 2.24
C ASP A 276 -15.21 -29.46 3.57
N ALA A 277 -14.69 -30.64 3.96
CA ALA A 277 -13.83 -30.84 5.13
C ALA A 277 -14.44 -30.54 6.52
N ASP A 278 -15.69 -30.06 6.62
CA ASP A 278 -16.24 -29.57 7.90
C ASP A 278 -17.40 -30.36 8.50
N SER A 279 -18.14 -31.23 7.79
CA SER A 279 -19.24 -32.03 8.35
C SER A 279 -20.30 -31.21 9.13
N ARG A 280 -20.78 -30.13 8.51
CA ARG A 280 -21.71 -29.17 9.08
C ARG A 280 -23.15 -29.68 9.03
N THR A 281 -23.91 -29.43 10.09
CA THR A 281 -25.34 -29.77 10.18
C THR A 281 -26.23 -28.60 9.76
N ALA A 282 -27.48 -28.89 9.37
CA ALA A 282 -28.50 -27.87 9.12
C ALA A 282 -28.76 -26.99 10.37
N LEU A 283 -28.68 -27.57 11.57
CA LEU A 283 -28.85 -26.85 12.83
C LEU A 283 -27.74 -25.80 13.04
N ARG A 284 -26.47 -26.18 12.85
CA ARG A 284 -25.35 -25.25 12.92
C ARG A 284 -25.43 -24.17 11.84
N ALA A 285 -25.83 -24.53 10.62
CA ALA A 285 -25.99 -23.57 9.53
C ALA A 285 -27.10 -22.54 9.82
N ALA A 286 -28.23 -22.97 10.42
CA ALA A 286 -29.29 -22.06 10.87
C ALA A 286 -28.83 -21.17 12.02
N ALA A 287 -28.08 -21.72 12.98
CA ALA A 287 -27.51 -21.00 14.10
C ALA A 287 -26.52 -19.92 13.64
N TRP A 288 -25.63 -20.23 12.69
CA TRP A 288 -24.72 -19.26 12.07
C TRP A 288 -25.47 -18.15 11.31
N GLY A 289 -26.58 -18.49 10.65
CA GLY A 289 -27.38 -17.55 9.87
C GLY A 289 -28.30 -16.65 10.68
N GLY A 290 -28.46 -16.90 11.99
CA GLY A 290 -29.36 -16.13 12.85
C GLY A 290 -30.85 -16.46 12.65
N HIS A 291 -31.18 -17.65 12.15
CA HIS A 291 -32.56 -18.01 11.79
C HIS A 291 -33.26 -18.76 12.93
N GLU A 292 -33.74 -18.03 13.94
CA GLU A 292 -34.36 -18.57 15.15
C GLU A 292 -35.49 -19.58 14.88
N ASP A 293 -36.45 -19.22 14.01
CA ASP A 293 -37.57 -20.11 13.65
C ASP A 293 -37.09 -21.45 13.08
N ILE A 294 -36.00 -21.43 12.31
CA ILE A 294 -35.45 -22.64 11.68
C ILE A 294 -34.75 -23.49 12.74
N VAL A 295 -34.01 -22.89 13.66
CA VAL A 295 -33.39 -23.59 14.79
C VAL A 295 -34.44 -24.32 15.62
N LEU A 296 -35.51 -23.62 16.01
CA LEU A 296 -36.61 -24.23 16.78
C LEU A 296 -37.27 -25.39 16.03
N ASN A 297 -37.56 -25.20 14.73
CA ASN A 297 -38.16 -26.26 13.92
C ASN A 297 -37.22 -27.49 13.81
N LEU A 298 -35.92 -27.28 13.64
CA LEU A 298 -34.94 -28.38 13.57
C LEU A 298 -34.84 -29.13 14.90
N LEU A 299 -34.76 -28.42 16.03
CA LEU A 299 -34.71 -29.01 17.37
C LEU A 299 -35.97 -29.84 17.68
N GLN A 300 -37.16 -29.32 17.34
CA GLN A 300 -38.44 -30.04 17.51
C GLN A 300 -38.53 -31.33 16.70
N HIS A 301 -37.80 -31.42 15.58
CA HIS A 301 -37.77 -32.60 14.71
C HIS A 301 -36.55 -33.50 14.96
N GLY A 302 -35.90 -33.38 16.12
CA GLY A 302 -34.85 -34.30 16.57
C GLY A 302 -33.45 -33.96 16.08
N ALA A 303 -33.17 -32.70 15.77
CA ALA A 303 -31.80 -32.27 15.50
C ALA A 303 -30.90 -32.48 16.73
N GLU A 304 -29.74 -33.10 16.53
CA GLU A 304 -28.74 -33.35 17.57
C GLU A 304 -28.05 -32.02 17.96
N VAL A 305 -28.42 -31.49 19.12
CA VAL A 305 -27.96 -30.16 19.59
C VAL A 305 -26.44 -30.05 19.75
N ASN A 306 -25.78 -31.13 20.20
CA ASN A 306 -24.33 -31.19 20.42
C ASN A 306 -23.55 -31.81 19.27
N LYS A 307 -24.17 -31.98 18.09
CA LYS A 307 -23.45 -32.53 16.94
C LYS A 307 -22.42 -31.52 16.45
N ALA A 308 -21.16 -31.85 16.67
CA ALA A 308 -20.02 -31.05 16.27
C ALA A 308 -19.61 -31.33 14.82
N ASP A 309 -19.00 -30.33 14.21
CA ASP A 309 -18.36 -30.39 12.91
C ASP A 309 -16.94 -31.01 13.02
N ASN A 310 -16.18 -31.14 11.93
CA ASN A 310 -14.83 -31.75 11.98
C ASN A 310 -13.79 -30.91 12.76
N GLU A 311 -14.09 -29.63 12.98
CA GLU A 311 -13.32 -28.74 13.85
C GLU A 311 -13.91 -28.69 15.27
N GLY A 312 -14.80 -29.61 15.64
CA GLY A 312 -15.38 -29.66 16.98
C GLY A 312 -16.40 -28.55 17.25
N ARG A 313 -16.81 -27.75 16.26
CA ARG A 313 -17.72 -26.61 16.46
C ARG A 313 -19.17 -27.05 16.46
N THR A 314 -19.87 -26.78 17.55
CA THR A 314 -21.32 -27.05 17.69
C THR A 314 -22.18 -25.89 17.18
N ALA A 315 -23.50 -26.10 17.12
CA ALA A 315 -24.45 -25.02 16.84
C ALA A 315 -24.39 -23.91 17.90
N LEU A 316 -24.07 -24.24 19.15
CA LEU A 316 -23.91 -23.28 20.24
C LEU A 316 -22.71 -22.36 19.99
N ILE A 317 -21.54 -22.92 19.63
CA ILE A 317 -20.35 -22.14 19.30
C ILE A 317 -20.61 -21.21 18.10
N ALA A 318 -21.32 -21.70 17.07
CA ALA A 318 -21.68 -20.88 15.91
C ALA A 318 -22.64 -19.72 16.27
N ALA A 319 -23.65 -19.97 17.11
CA ALA A 319 -24.58 -18.93 17.57
C ALA A 319 -23.87 -17.90 18.45
N ALA A 320 -22.94 -18.36 19.30
CA ALA A 320 -22.14 -17.51 20.18
C ALA A 320 -21.19 -16.60 19.39
N TYR A 321 -20.49 -17.15 18.38
CA TYR A 321 -19.63 -16.41 17.46
C TYR A 321 -20.39 -15.26 16.76
N MET A 322 -21.64 -15.50 16.36
CA MET A 322 -22.45 -14.53 15.63
C MET A 322 -23.28 -13.60 16.53
N GLY A 323 -23.21 -13.77 17.86
CA GLY A 323 -23.93 -12.92 18.82
C GLY A 323 -25.45 -13.12 18.87
N HIS A 324 -25.94 -14.30 18.49
CA HIS A 324 -27.39 -14.59 18.43
C HIS A 324 -27.93 -15.09 19.76
N LYS A 325 -28.21 -14.15 20.68
CA LYS A 325 -28.67 -14.43 22.05
C LYS A 325 -29.87 -15.39 22.12
N GLU A 326 -30.93 -15.13 21.36
CA GLU A 326 -32.16 -15.94 21.39
C GLU A 326 -31.88 -17.38 20.95
N ILE A 327 -31.01 -17.56 19.95
CA ILE A 327 -30.60 -18.90 19.48
C ILE A 327 -29.77 -19.61 20.54
N VAL A 328 -28.84 -18.91 21.20
CA VAL A 328 -28.05 -19.46 22.32
C VAL A 328 -28.97 -19.93 23.45
N GLU A 329 -29.98 -19.13 23.81
CA GLU A 329 -30.98 -19.50 24.82
C GLU A 329 -31.74 -20.78 24.44
N HIS A 330 -32.27 -20.85 23.22
CA HIS A 330 -32.98 -22.04 22.75
C HIS A 330 -32.09 -23.28 22.71
N LEU A 331 -30.84 -23.17 22.26
CA LEU A 331 -29.91 -24.30 22.22
C LEU A 331 -29.62 -24.82 23.64
N LEU A 332 -29.35 -23.94 24.60
CA LEU A 332 -29.11 -24.32 26.00
C LEU A 332 -30.36 -24.95 26.64
N ASP A 333 -31.55 -24.41 26.38
CA ASP A 333 -32.82 -24.97 26.86
C ASP A 333 -33.09 -26.39 26.32
N HIS A 334 -32.54 -26.73 25.15
CA HIS A 334 -32.60 -28.05 24.54
C HIS A 334 -31.40 -28.95 24.88
N GLY A 335 -30.60 -28.58 25.89
CA GLY A 335 -29.52 -29.41 26.41
C GLY A 335 -28.18 -29.27 25.68
N ALA A 336 -27.92 -28.12 25.05
CA ALA A 336 -26.59 -27.84 24.53
C ALA A 336 -25.53 -27.85 25.64
N GLU A 337 -24.40 -28.50 25.41
CA GLU A 337 -23.26 -28.53 26.33
C GLU A 337 -22.55 -27.17 26.35
N VAL A 338 -22.71 -26.42 27.44
CA VAL A 338 -22.22 -25.03 27.56
C VAL A 338 -20.70 -24.91 27.46
N ASN A 339 -19.97 -25.90 27.98
CA ASN A 339 -18.50 -25.96 27.99
C ASN A 339 -17.94 -26.91 26.90
N HIS A 340 -18.70 -27.17 25.84
CA HIS A 340 -18.16 -27.96 24.72
C HIS A 340 -16.98 -27.23 24.08
N GLU A 341 -15.89 -27.96 23.84
CA GLU A 341 -14.64 -27.45 23.26
C GLU A 341 -14.55 -27.75 21.77
N ASP A 342 -14.12 -26.75 20.98
CA ASP A 342 -13.70 -26.96 19.60
C ASP A 342 -12.29 -27.61 19.53
N VAL A 343 -11.78 -27.85 18.32
CA VAL A 343 -10.44 -28.43 18.13
C VAL A 343 -9.32 -27.58 18.70
N ASP A 344 -9.51 -26.28 18.90
CA ASP A 344 -8.51 -25.39 19.50
C ASP A 344 -8.66 -25.30 21.03
N GLY A 345 -9.64 -26.00 21.61
CA GLY A 345 -9.97 -25.94 23.04
C GLY A 345 -10.86 -24.75 23.39
N ARG A 346 -11.46 -24.05 22.42
CA ARG A 346 -12.31 -22.88 22.68
C ARG A 346 -13.75 -23.31 22.96
N THR A 347 -14.37 -22.67 23.94
CA THR A 347 -15.79 -22.86 24.28
C THR A 347 -16.66 -21.79 23.63
N ALA A 348 -17.98 -21.93 23.77
CA ALA A 348 -18.91 -20.89 23.33
C ALA A 348 -18.62 -19.53 24.02
N LEU A 349 -18.16 -19.54 25.27
CA LEU A 349 -17.83 -18.33 26.02
C LEU A 349 -16.57 -17.65 25.48
N SER A 350 -15.49 -18.39 25.21
CA SER A 350 -14.26 -17.79 24.68
C SER A 350 -14.46 -17.22 23.27
N VAL A 351 -15.24 -17.90 22.43
CA VAL A 351 -15.59 -17.42 21.09
C VAL A 351 -16.50 -16.19 21.15
N ALA A 352 -17.48 -16.16 22.07
CA ALA A 352 -18.29 -14.96 22.30
C ALA A 352 -17.45 -13.78 22.78
N ALA A 353 -16.40 -14.03 23.57
CA ALA A 353 -15.46 -13.02 24.04
C ALA A 353 -14.49 -12.53 22.96
N LEU A 354 -14.19 -13.34 21.93
CA LEU A 354 -13.33 -12.98 20.80
C LEU A 354 -14.04 -12.09 19.77
N CYS A 355 -15.28 -12.43 19.45
CA CYS A 355 -15.92 -11.96 18.23
C CYS A 355 -16.97 -10.88 18.47
N VAL A 356 -16.72 -9.92 19.38
CA VAL A 356 -17.69 -8.85 19.68
C VAL A 356 -17.46 -7.63 18.77
N PRO A 357 -18.20 -7.45 17.66
CA PRO A 357 -18.36 -6.12 17.09
C PRO A 357 -19.14 -5.23 18.07
N ALA A 358 -19.01 -3.91 17.95
CA ALA A 358 -19.66 -2.86 18.78
C ALA A 358 -21.22 -2.86 18.80
N SER A 359 -21.86 -3.95 18.39
CA SER A 359 -23.29 -4.19 18.45
C SER A 359 -23.72 -4.77 19.80
N LYS A 360 -24.89 -4.34 20.30
CA LYS A 360 -25.41 -4.60 21.65
C LYS A 360 -25.71 -6.08 21.99
N GLY A 361 -25.62 -7.01 21.03
CA GLY A 361 -26.05 -8.41 21.22
C GLY A 361 -25.05 -9.32 21.93
N HIS A 362 -23.75 -9.10 21.76
CA HIS A 362 -22.73 -10.09 22.14
C HIS A 362 -22.44 -10.11 23.64
N ALA A 363 -22.43 -8.95 24.31
CA ALA A 363 -22.37 -8.88 25.78
C ALA A 363 -23.55 -9.63 26.44
N SER A 364 -24.72 -9.65 25.79
CA SER A 364 -25.86 -10.42 26.29
C SER A 364 -25.69 -11.93 26.12
N VAL A 365 -24.92 -12.38 25.11
CA VAL A 365 -24.56 -13.80 24.95
C VAL A 365 -23.57 -14.21 26.05
N VAL A 366 -22.54 -13.40 26.31
CA VAL A 366 -21.57 -13.65 27.39
C VAL A 366 -22.28 -13.76 28.73
N SER A 367 -23.12 -12.78 29.09
CA SER A 367 -23.91 -12.82 30.33
C SER A 367 -24.80 -14.06 30.41
N LEU A 368 -25.49 -14.41 29.32
CA LEU A 368 -26.34 -15.61 29.28
C LEU A 368 -25.51 -16.90 29.47
N LEU A 369 -24.34 -17.02 28.86
CA LEU A 369 -23.49 -18.21 29.00
C LEU A 369 -22.99 -18.36 30.44
N ILE A 370 -22.55 -17.27 31.08
CA ILE A 370 -22.12 -17.26 32.49
C ILE A 370 -23.28 -17.68 33.40
N ASP A 371 -24.48 -17.10 33.21
CA ASP A 371 -25.68 -17.45 33.98
C ASP A 371 -26.09 -18.93 33.85
N ARG A 372 -25.72 -19.56 32.72
CA ARG A 372 -26.01 -20.97 32.41
C ARG A 372 -24.86 -21.91 32.79
N GLY A 373 -23.86 -21.42 33.52
CA GLY A 373 -22.79 -22.23 34.10
C GLY A 373 -21.58 -22.44 33.19
N ALA A 374 -21.32 -21.51 32.26
CA ALA A 374 -20.08 -21.51 31.49
C ALA A 374 -18.85 -21.36 32.41
N GLU A 375 -17.80 -22.13 32.14
CA GLU A 375 -16.52 -22.02 32.86
C GLU A 375 -15.78 -20.75 32.43
N VAL A 376 -15.75 -19.75 33.33
CA VAL A 376 -15.25 -18.40 33.04
C VAL A 376 -13.75 -18.37 32.75
N ASP A 377 -12.96 -19.19 33.43
CA ASP A 377 -11.50 -19.29 33.26
C ASP A 377 -11.08 -20.48 32.38
N HIS A 378 -11.98 -21.01 31.56
CA HIS A 378 -11.63 -22.10 30.66
C HIS A 378 -10.51 -21.66 29.69
N CYS A 379 -9.45 -22.45 29.61
CA CYS A 379 -8.29 -22.15 28.80
C CYS A 379 -8.33 -22.90 27.48
N ASP A 380 -8.07 -22.22 26.38
CA ASP A 380 -7.79 -22.88 25.10
C ASP A 380 -6.38 -23.51 25.07
N LYS A 381 -5.99 -24.08 23.94
CA LYS A 381 -4.67 -24.72 23.79
C LYS A 381 -3.48 -23.78 23.95
N ASP A 382 -3.68 -22.48 23.74
CA ASP A 382 -2.65 -21.46 23.92
C ASP A 382 -2.65 -20.88 25.35
N GLY A 383 -3.53 -21.38 26.22
CA GLY A 383 -3.69 -20.90 27.59
C GLY A 383 -4.52 -19.62 27.67
N MET A 384 -5.24 -19.26 26.60
CA MET A 384 -6.04 -18.03 26.57
C MET A 384 -7.36 -18.26 27.31
N THR A 385 -7.64 -17.44 28.32
CA THR A 385 -8.97 -17.37 28.94
C THR A 385 -9.88 -16.42 28.15
N PRO A 386 -11.21 -16.54 28.27
CA PRO A 386 -12.15 -15.55 27.73
C PRO A 386 -11.79 -14.10 28.11
N LEU A 387 -11.30 -13.89 29.33
CA LEU A 387 -10.88 -12.55 29.81
C LEU A 387 -9.68 -12.03 29.03
N LEU A 388 -8.67 -12.88 28.80
CA LEU A 388 -7.45 -12.50 28.07
C LEU A 388 -7.79 -12.15 26.62
N VAL A 389 -8.66 -12.95 25.99
CA VAL A 389 -9.17 -12.69 24.64
C VAL A 389 -9.94 -11.37 24.58
N ALA A 390 -10.89 -11.14 25.49
CA ALA A 390 -11.66 -9.90 25.54
C ALA A 390 -10.78 -8.67 25.81
N ALA A 391 -9.73 -8.85 26.62
CA ALA A 391 -8.77 -7.79 26.93
C ALA A 391 -7.89 -7.44 25.72
N TYR A 392 -7.45 -8.46 24.97
CA TYR A 392 -6.69 -8.29 23.73
C TYR A 392 -7.51 -7.58 22.64
N GLU A 393 -8.81 -7.89 22.52
CA GLU A 393 -9.70 -7.26 21.52
C GLU A 393 -10.34 -5.94 21.99
N GLY A 394 -10.11 -5.54 23.25
CA GLY A 394 -10.57 -4.25 23.78
C GLY A 394 -12.06 -4.19 24.15
N HIS A 395 -12.67 -5.33 24.45
CA HIS A 395 -14.12 -5.45 24.71
C HIS A 395 -14.46 -5.18 26.17
N VAL A 396 -14.49 -3.90 26.56
CA VAL A 396 -14.71 -3.43 27.95
C VAL A 396 -15.93 -4.07 28.62
N ASP A 397 -17.10 -4.04 27.97
CA ASP A 397 -18.34 -4.59 28.55
C ASP A 397 -18.22 -6.10 28.83
N VAL A 398 -17.49 -6.84 27.99
CA VAL A 398 -17.25 -8.28 28.17
C VAL A 398 -16.23 -8.53 29.27
N VAL A 399 -15.18 -7.72 29.34
CA VAL A 399 -14.19 -7.76 30.42
C VAL A 399 -14.89 -7.56 31.78
N ASP A 400 -15.76 -6.55 31.90
CA ASP A 400 -16.53 -6.32 33.13
C ASP A 400 -17.42 -7.53 33.48
N LEU A 401 -18.17 -8.08 32.52
CA LEU A 401 -19.04 -9.25 32.75
C LEU A 401 -18.26 -10.48 33.19
N LEU A 402 -17.08 -10.73 32.60
CA LEU A 402 -16.23 -11.86 32.97
C LEU A 402 -15.67 -11.71 34.38
N LEU A 403 -15.22 -10.49 34.75
CA LEU A 403 -14.73 -10.19 36.10
C LEU A 403 -15.85 -10.28 37.15
N GLU A 404 -17.05 -9.80 36.83
CA GLU A 404 -18.25 -10.01 37.66
C GLU A 404 -18.59 -11.50 37.81
N GLY A 405 -18.36 -12.30 36.76
CA GLY A 405 -18.48 -13.76 36.73
C GLY A 405 -17.40 -14.51 37.52
N GLY A 406 -16.42 -13.79 38.08
CA GLY A 406 -15.35 -14.36 38.91
C GLY A 406 -14.11 -14.81 38.12
N ALA A 407 -13.88 -14.27 36.91
CA ALA A 407 -12.66 -14.52 36.15
C ALA A 407 -11.41 -14.14 36.96
N ASP A 408 -10.35 -14.93 36.84
CA ASP A 408 -9.04 -14.59 37.39
C ASP A 408 -8.40 -13.46 36.57
N VAL A 409 -8.31 -12.28 37.20
CA VAL A 409 -7.81 -11.04 36.58
C VAL A 409 -6.36 -11.14 36.10
N ASP A 410 -5.56 -12.03 36.71
CA ASP A 410 -4.12 -12.15 36.49
C ASP A 410 -3.73 -13.44 35.75
N HIS A 411 -4.70 -14.23 35.27
CA HIS A 411 -4.41 -15.47 34.57
C HIS A 411 -3.53 -15.24 33.33
N THR A 412 -2.44 -15.99 33.20
CA THR A 412 -1.50 -15.83 32.10
C THR A 412 -1.68 -16.88 31.02
N ASP A 413 -1.52 -16.48 29.75
CA ASP A 413 -1.39 -17.43 28.65
C ASP A 413 -0.07 -18.23 28.71
N ASN A 414 0.13 -19.16 27.76
CA ASN A 414 1.36 -19.96 27.67
C ASN A 414 2.64 -19.13 27.46
N ASN A 415 2.52 -17.86 27.07
CA ASN A 415 3.64 -16.93 26.91
C ASN A 415 3.86 -16.05 28.15
N GLY A 416 3.05 -16.24 29.21
CA GLY A 416 3.12 -15.44 30.43
C GLY A 416 2.44 -14.07 30.32
N ARG A 417 1.65 -13.80 29.27
CA ARG A 417 0.95 -12.52 29.11
C ARG A 417 -0.30 -12.50 29.99
N THR A 418 -0.44 -11.46 30.82
CA THR A 418 -1.67 -11.19 31.58
C THR A 418 -2.69 -10.42 30.72
N PRO A 419 -3.99 -10.40 31.10
CA PRO A 419 -4.99 -9.57 30.43
C PRO A 419 -4.60 -8.08 30.42
N LEU A 420 -3.97 -7.60 31.50
CA LEU A 420 -3.49 -6.23 31.61
C LEU A 420 -2.41 -5.91 30.57
N LEU A 421 -1.43 -6.80 30.40
CA LEU A 421 -0.37 -6.66 29.39
C LEU A 421 -0.95 -6.71 27.97
N ALA A 422 -1.89 -7.63 27.71
CA ALA A 422 -2.57 -7.72 26.42
C ALA A 422 -3.32 -6.42 26.08
N ALA A 423 -4.15 -5.92 26.99
CA ALA A 423 -4.88 -4.67 26.79
C ALA A 423 -3.96 -3.45 26.62
N ALA A 424 -2.85 -3.38 27.36
CA ALA A 424 -1.87 -2.30 27.23
C ALA A 424 -1.13 -2.35 25.90
N SER A 425 -0.73 -3.55 25.44
CA SER A 425 -0.07 -3.74 24.13
C SER A 425 -0.94 -3.32 22.95
N MET A 426 -2.27 -3.47 23.08
CA MET A 426 -3.24 -3.08 22.06
C MET A 426 -3.76 -1.64 22.26
N GLY A 427 -3.36 -0.96 23.35
CA GLY A 427 -3.71 0.44 23.62
C GLY A 427 -5.14 0.66 24.12
N HIS A 428 -5.79 -0.38 24.65
CA HIS A 428 -7.19 -0.35 25.08
C HIS A 428 -7.34 0.27 26.49
N ALA A 429 -7.27 1.61 26.56
CA ALA A 429 -7.34 2.37 27.83
C ALA A 429 -8.49 1.96 28.75
N SER A 430 -9.70 1.86 28.19
CA SER A 430 -10.88 1.53 28.99
C SER A 430 -10.75 0.14 29.63
N VAL A 431 -10.26 -0.85 28.88
CA VAL A 431 -10.00 -2.20 29.42
C VAL A 431 -8.91 -2.16 30.47
N VAL A 432 -7.80 -1.44 30.22
CA VAL A 432 -6.72 -1.30 31.21
C VAL A 432 -7.24 -0.70 32.51
N ASN A 433 -8.03 0.37 32.43
CA ASN A 433 -8.63 1.00 33.61
C ASN A 433 -9.59 0.06 34.34
N THR A 434 -10.40 -0.72 33.61
CA THR A 434 -11.27 -1.76 34.18
C THR A 434 -10.45 -2.83 34.92
N LEU A 435 -9.45 -3.43 34.27
CA LEU A 435 -8.60 -4.45 34.89
C LEU A 435 -7.89 -3.92 36.15
N LEU A 436 -7.36 -2.70 36.07
CA LEU A 436 -6.74 -2.02 37.21
C LEU A 436 -7.73 -1.67 38.32
N PHE A 437 -9.02 -1.47 38.02
CA PHE A 437 -10.07 -1.28 39.02
C PHE A 437 -10.39 -2.58 39.75
N TRP A 438 -10.42 -3.70 39.02
CA TRP A 438 -10.63 -5.05 39.57
C TRP A 438 -9.40 -5.66 40.26
N GLY A 439 -8.29 -4.93 40.30
CA GLY A 439 -7.11 -5.28 41.10
C GLY A 439 -6.05 -6.08 40.35
N ALA A 440 -6.00 -5.99 39.03
CA ALA A 440 -4.93 -6.59 38.22
C ALA A 440 -3.54 -6.22 38.75
N ALA A 441 -2.66 -7.22 38.84
CA ALA A 441 -1.28 -7.06 39.23
C ALA A 441 -0.49 -6.31 38.14
N VAL A 442 0.43 -5.45 38.58
CA VAL A 442 1.23 -4.57 37.71
C VAL A 442 2.72 -4.92 37.70
N ASP A 443 3.12 -5.91 38.48
CA ASP A 443 4.50 -6.38 38.63
C ASP A 443 4.92 -7.39 37.56
N SER A 444 4.00 -7.81 36.71
CA SER A 444 4.27 -8.68 35.57
C SER A 444 5.20 -8.00 34.55
N ILE A 445 6.20 -8.76 34.11
CA ILE A 445 7.13 -8.39 33.04
C ILE A 445 7.02 -9.41 31.91
N ASP A 446 7.17 -8.94 30.68
CA ASP A 446 7.18 -9.82 29.51
C ASP A 446 8.55 -10.50 29.31
N SER A 447 8.66 -11.31 28.25
CA SER A 447 9.88 -12.05 27.91
C SER A 447 11.07 -11.17 27.50
N GLU A 448 10.84 -9.89 27.23
CA GLU A 448 11.89 -8.89 26.92
C GLU A 448 12.25 -8.05 28.14
N GLY A 449 11.68 -8.37 29.31
CA GLY A 449 11.87 -7.63 30.54
C GLY A 449 11.09 -6.32 30.61
N ARG A 450 10.09 -6.10 29.75
CA ARG A 450 9.28 -4.88 29.73
C ARG A 450 8.14 -4.96 30.73
N THR A 451 7.90 -3.85 31.43
CA THR A 451 6.70 -3.67 32.25
C THR A 451 5.52 -3.23 31.40
N VAL A 452 4.31 -3.32 31.97
CA VAL A 452 3.10 -2.73 31.35
C VAL A 452 3.26 -1.23 31.10
N LEU A 453 4.02 -0.50 31.93
CA LEU A 453 4.32 0.93 31.73
C LEU A 453 5.19 1.15 30.48
N SER A 454 6.22 0.33 30.27
CA SER A 454 7.05 0.41 29.06
C SER A 454 6.22 0.17 27.79
N ILE A 455 5.36 -0.85 27.80
CA ILE A 455 4.50 -1.20 26.66
C ILE A 455 3.48 -0.08 26.39
N ALA A 456 2.82 0.41 27.43
CA ALA A 456 1.86 1.51 27.29
C ALA A 456 2.52 2.81 26.79
N SER A 457 3.79 3.03 27.17
CA SER A 457 4.57 4.19 26.72
C SER A 457 4.90 4.13 25.23
N ALA A 458 5.17 2.93 24.69
CA ALA A 458 5.34 2.72 23.25
C ALA A 458 4.04 2.92 22.46
N GLN A 459 2.90 2.53 23.04
CA GLN A 459 1.60 2.55 22.35
C GLN A 459 0.93 3.93 22.28
N GLY A 460 1.42 4.92 23.04
CA GLY A 460 0.95 6.31 22.91
C GLY A 460 -0.29 6.67 23.72
N ASN A 461 -0.76 5.80 24.61
CA ASN A 461 -1.93 6.08 25.44
C ASN A 461 -1.57 6.82 26.74
N VAL A 462 -1.65 8.16 26.69
CA VAL A 462 -1.31 9.05 27.82
C VAL A 462 -2.12 8.77 29.08
N GLU A 463 -3.42 8.45 28.95
CA GLU A 463 -4.28 8.16 30.09
C GLU A 463 -3.84 6.88 30.81
N VAL A 464 -3.54 5.83 30.05
CA VAL A 464 -3.02 4.57 30.62
C VAL A 464 -1.70 4.81 31.33
N VAL A 465 -0.76 5.51 30.69
CA VAL A 465 0.54 5.80 31.30
C VAL A 465 0.38 6.56 32.60
N ARG A 466 -0.47 7.59 32.65
CA ARG A 466 -0.73 8.34 33.89
C ARG A 466 -1.35 7.46 34.97
N THR A 467 -2.35 6.65 34.64
CA THR A 467 -2.96 5.72 35.61
C THR A 467 -1.93 4.73 36.17
N LEU A 468 -1.03 4.20 35.32
CA LEU A 468 0.03 3.29 35.76
C LEU A 468 1.05 4.01 36.65
N LEU A 469 1.47 5.22 36.31
CA LEU A 469 2.36 6.02 37.15
C LEU A 469 1.73 6.35 38.51
N ASP A 470 0.43 6.70 38.56
CA ASP A 470 -0.30 6.94 39.80
C ASP A 470 -0.40 5.69 40.70
N ARG A 471 -0.24 4.49 40.12
CA ARG A 471 -0.15 3.22 40.85
C ARG A 471 1.27 2.89 41.33
N GLY A 472 2.25 3.75 41.05
CA GLY A 472 3.62 3.64 41.54
C GLY A 472 4.52 2.69 40.75
N LEU A 473 4.23 2.47 39.46
CA LEU A 473 5.15 1.74 38.58
C LEU A 473 6.45 2.53 38.39
N ASP A 474 7.58 1.82 38.40
CA ASP A 474 8.90 2.41 38.23
C ASP A 474 9.11 2.96 36.81
N GLU A 475 9.10 4.28 36.70
CA GLU A 475 9.32 5.02 35.45
C GLU A 475 10.75 4.89 34.90
N ASN A 476 11.67 4.32 35.68
CA ASN A 476 13.06 4.07 35.31
C ASN A 476 13.38 2.58 35.14
N HIS A 477 12.38 1.69 35.18
CA HIS A 477 12.59 0.26 34.93
C HIS A 477 13.27 0.04 33.59
N ARG A 478 14.26 -0.86 33.54
CA ARG A 478 15.03 -1.18 32.35
C ARG A 478 14.67 -2.58 31.85
N ASP A 479 14.36 -2.67 30.57
CA ASP A 479 14.20 -3.95 29.89
C ASP A 479 15.56 -4.59 29.54
N ASP A 480 15.54 -5.72 28.85
CA ASP A 480 16.75 -6.46 28.49
C ASP A 480 17.67 -5.69 27.52
N ALA A 481 17.13 -4.76 26.73
CA ALA A 481 17.87 -3.83 25.87
C ALA A 481 18.38 -2.58 26.63
N GLY A 482 18.03 -2.47 27.91
CA GLY A 482 18.36 -1.32 28.75
C GLY A 482 17.44 -0.12 28.53
N TRP A 483 16.33 -0.29 27.80
CA TRP A 483 15.38 0.77 27.53
C TRP A 483 14.47 0.99 28.74
N THR A 484 14.22 2.26 29.02
CA THR A 484 13.22 2.71 29.99
C THR A 484 11.90 3.07 29.28
N PRO A 485 10.78 3.23 30.01
CA PRO A 485 9.56 3.78 29.43
C PRO A 485 9.78 5.10 28.66
N LEU A 486 10.73 5.94 29.10
CA LEU A 486 11.08 7.18 28.41
C LEU A 486 11.80 6.94 27.08
N HIS A 487 12.63 5.88 26.95
CA HIS A 487 13.21 5.48 25.67
C HIS A 487 12.12 5.09 24.68
N MET A 488 11.17 4.25 25.11
CA MET A 488 10.04 3.80 24.29
C MET A 488 9.21 4.99 23.81
N ALA A 489 8.82 5.88 24.72
CA ALA A 489 8.03 7.06 24.38
C ALA A 489 8.76 8.03 23.43
N ALA A 490 10.06 8.20 23.63
CA ALA A 490 10.89 9.10 22.81
C ALA A 490 11.13 8.53 21.40
N PHE A 491 11.35 7.22 21.29
CA PHE A 491 11.51 6.52 20.01
C PHE A 491 10.22 6.51 19.19
N GLU A 492 9.06 6.32 19.84
CA GLU A 492 7.75 6.31 19.17
C GLU A 492 7.13 7.71 18.99
N GLY A 493 7.76 8.75 19.53
CA GLY A 493 7.35 10.15 19.31
C GLY A 493 6.22 10.66 20.20
N HIS A 494 5.96 10.02 21.33
CA HIS A 494 4.86 10.37 22.22
C HIS A 494 5.25 11.48 23.20
N ARG A 495 5.24 12.74 22.75
CA ARG A 495 5.66 13.91 23.56
C ARG A 495 4.95 14.00 24.92
N LEU A 496 3.63 13.81 24.95
CA LEU A 496 2.85 13.91 26.19
C LEU A 496 3.18 12.79 27.19
N ILE A 497 3.62 11.63 26.70
CA ILE A 497 4.09 10.53 27.54
C ILE A 497 5.49 10.85 28.06
N CYS A 498 6.39 11.36 27.21
CA CYS A 498 7.69 11.85 27.66
C CYS A 498 7.54 12.87 28.80
N GLU A 499 6.65 13.85 28.62
CA GLU A 499 6.33 14.85 29.63
C GLU A 499 5.82 14.21 30.93
N ALA A 500 4.82 13.33 30.86
CA ALA A 500 4.26 12.66 32.04
C ALA A 500 5.29 11.80 32.79
N LEU A 501 6.16 11.08 32.07
CA LEU A 501 7.23 10.28 32.67
C LEU A 501 8.26 11.17 33.37
N ILE A 502 8.69 12.26 32.73
CA ILE A 502 9.65 13.22 33.30
C ILE A 502 9.08 13.89 34.56
N GLU A 503 7.79 14.27 34.55
CA GLU A 503 7.10 14.84 35.71
C GLU A 503 7.10 13.90 36.92
N GLN A 504 7.05 12.58 36.68
CA GLN A 504 7.07 11.55 37.72
C GLN A 504 8.48 11.15 38.16
N GLY A 505 9.53 11.65 37.51
CA GLY A 505 10.92 11.41 37.91
C GLY A 505 11.75 10.57 36.94
N ALA A 506 11.25 10.31 35.73
CA ALA A 506 12.01 9.59 34.72
C ALA A 506 13.30 10.34 34.37
N ARG A 507 14.42 9.60 34.42
CA ARG A 507 15.74 10.14 34.20
C ARG A 507 16.01 10.30 32.71
N THR A 508 16.18 11.54 32.28
CA THR A 508 16.42 11.91 30.87
C THR A 508 17.77 11.48 30.31
N ASN A 509 18.71 11.07 31.18
CA ASN A 509 20.09 10.72 30.82
C ASN A 509 20.43 9.24 31.07
N GLU A 510 19.44 8.39 31.32
CA GLU A 510 19.67 6.94 31.37
C GLU A 510 20.04 6.43 29.99
N ILE A 511 21.09 5.61 29.91
CA ILE A 511 21.58 5.04 28.66
C ILE A 511 21.05 3.62 28.45
N ASP A 512 20.67 3.31 27.21
CA ASP A 512 20.43 1.94 26.75
C ASP A 512 21.73 1.14 26.63
N ASN A 513 21.63 -0.11 26.17
CA ASN A 513 22.79 -0.99 25.96
C ASN A 513 23.72 -0.52 24.83
N ASP A 514 23.27 0.38 23.96
CA ASP A 514 24.07 1.02 22.90
C ASP A 514 24.65 2.37 23.34
N GLY A 515 24.47 2.77 24.60
CA GLY A 515 24.96 4.05 25.14
C GLY A 515 24.12 5.26 24.74
N ARG A 516 22.95 5.06 24.13
CA ARG A 516 22.03 6.11 23.68
C ARG A 516 21.08 6.49 24.80
N ILE A 517 20.75 7.77 24.88
CA ILE A 517 19.70 8.30 25.76
C ILE A 517 18.40 8.48 24.96
N PRO A 518 17.22 8.63 25.59
CA PRO A 518 15.94 8.85 24.89
C PRO A 518 16.00 10.01 23.88
N PHE A 519 16.76 11.04 24.22
CA PHE A 519 16.99 12.22 23.38
C PHE A 519 17.68 11.91 22.04
N ILE A 520 18.61 10.95 21.99
CA ILE A 520 19.26 10.53 20.74
C ILE A 520 18.25 9.78 19.87
N LEU A 521 17.42 8.92 20.48
CA LEU A 521 16.37 8.16 19.77
C LEU A 521 15.31 9.10 19.17
N ALA A 522 14.80 10.06 19.93
CA ALA A 522 13.85 11.05 19.43
C ALA A 522 14.43 11.89 18.26
N ALA A 523 15.72 12.23 18.33
CA ALA A 523 16.40 12.97 17.26
C ALA A 523 16.62 12.12 16.00
N GLN A 524 16.89 10.83 16.17
CA GLN A 524 17.04 9.86 15.08
C GLN A 524 15.73 9.66 14.33
N GLU A 525 14.61 9.49 15.06
CA GLU A 525 13.30 9.19 14.44
C GLU A 525 12.51 10.44 14.02
N GLY A 526 13.08 11.64 14.17
CA GLY A 526 12.45 12.87 13.68
C GLY A 526 11.38 13.47 14.58
N HIS A 527 11.34 13.11 15.86
CA HIS A 527 10.32 13.56 16.80
C HIS A 527 10.67 14.89 17.45
N TYR A 528 10.55 15.99 16.69
CA TYR A 528 10.88 17.36 17.12
C TYR A 528 10.34 17.72 18.51
N ASP A 529 9.06 17.46 18.71
CA ASP A 529 8.32 17.73 19.94
C ASP A 529 8.90 16.97 21.16
N CYS A 530 9.37 15.74 20.95
CA CYS A 530 10.05 14.95 21.99
C CYS A 530 11.47 15.47 22.25
N VAL A 531 12.21 15.81 21.20
CA VAL A 531 13.54 16.44 21.32
C VAL A 531 13.45 17.73 22.13
N GLN A 532 12.45 18.57 21.86
CA GLN A 532 12.24 19.82 22.57
C GLN A 532 11.99 19.61 24.07
N ILE A 533 11.04 18.76 24.46
CA ILE A 533 10.73 18.55 25.88
C ILE A 533 11.92 17.90 26.62
N LEU A 534 12.68 17.04 25.95
CA LEU A 534 13.88 16.42 26.50
C LEU A 534 15.00 17.46 26.73
N LEU A 535 15.19 18.42 25.82
CA LEU A 535 16.14 19.53 26.00
C LEU A 535 15.75 20.44 27.16
N GLU A 536 14.48 20.82 27.23
CA GLU A 536 13.93 21.65 28.31
C GLU A 536 14.15 21.00 29.69
N ASN A 537 14.17 19.67 29.73
CA ASN A 537 14.40 18.86 30.93
C ASN A 537 15.85 18.34 31.08
N LYS A 538 16.82 19.11 30.56
CA LYS A 538 18.27 18.92 30.79
C LYS A 538 18.83 17.56 30.34
N SER A 539 18.28 17.01 29.26
CA SER A 539 18.94 15.90 28.56
C SER A 539 20.31 16.33 28.06
N ASN A 540 21.29 15.44 28.13
CA ASN A 540 22.67 15.72 27.78
C ASN A 540 22.84 15.81 26.26
N LEU A 541 22.95 17.04 25.75
CA LEU A 541 23.16 17.35 24.34
C LEU A 541 24.40 16.68 23.75
N ASP A 542 25.46 16.52 24.56
CA ASP A 542 26.75 15.99 24.15
C ASP A 542 26.86 14.46 24.29
N GLN A 543 25.81 13.79 24.77
CA GLN A 543 25.78 12.35 24.92
C GLN A 543 25.98 11.65 23.57
N ARG A 544 26.65 10.50 23.61
CA ARG A 544 26.98 9.70 22.43
C ARG A 544 26.65 8.25 22.69
N GLY A 545 26.12 7.58 21.66
CA GLY A 545 26.13 6.13 21.62
C GLY A 545 27.55 5.57 21.62
N TYR A 546 27.68 4.27 21.83
CA TYR A 546 28.96 3.56 21.72
C TYR A 546 29.51 3.53 20.29
N ASP A 547 28.66 3.77 19.29
CA ASP A 547 29.03 4.03 17.90
C ASP A 547 29.65 5.43 17.68
N GLY A 548 29.64 6.28 18.72
CA GLY A 548 30.15 7.64 18.70
C GLY A 548 29.20 8.67 18.08
N ARG A 549 27.95 8.32 17.74
CA ARG A 549 26.97 9.26 17.20
C ARG A 549 26.25 10.01 18.32
N ASN A 550 26.06 11.31 18.14
CA ASN A 550 25.24 12.17 18.99
C ASN A 550 23.93 12.55 18.27
N ALA A 551 23.02 13.21 18.99
CA ALA A 551 21.71 13.63 18.46
C ALA A 551 21.82 14.48 17.18
N LEU A 552 22.77 15.42 17.13
CA LEU A 552 22.98 16.28 15.95
C LEU A 552 23.34 15.47 14.71
N ARG A 553 24.22 14.47 14.86
CA ARG A 553 24.65 13.64 13.74
C ARG A 553 23.52 12.72 13.26
N VAL A 554 22.81 12.03 14.15
CA VAL A 554 21.71 11.14 13.73
C VAL A 554 20.60 11.95 13.04
N ALA A 555 20.17 13.08 13.61
CA ALA A 555 19.17 13.94 12.98
C ALA A 555 19.61 14.47 11.60
N ALA A 556 20.89 14.78 11.43
CA ALA A 556 21.42 15.24 10.14
C ALA A 556 21.45 14.13 9.08
N LEU A 557 21.84 12.91 9.46
CA LEU A 557 21.91 11.76 8.53
C LEU A 557 20.51 11.29 8.11
N GLU A 558 19.54 11.32 9.03
CA GLU A 558 18.13 10.99 8.75
C GLU A 558 17.37 12.16 8.08
N GLY A 559 18.00 13.32 7.91
CA GLY A 559 17.44 14.45 7.16
C GLY A 559 16.47 15.34 7.93
N HIS A 560 16.41 15.22 9.26
CA HIS A 560 15.53 16.00 10.15
C HIS A 560 16.07 17.42 10.40
N ARG A 561 15.94 18.28 9.38
CA ARG A 561 16.50 19.65 9.36
C ARG A 561 16.01 20.53 10.51
N ASP A 562 14.73 20.46 10.85
CA ASP A 562 14.10 21.18 11.96
C ASP A 562 14.72 20.81 13.31
N ILE A 563 15.03 19.53 13.51
CA ILE A 563 15.75 19.05 14.69
C ILE A 563 17.19 19.53 14.66
N VAL A 564 17.89 19.46 13.53
CA VAL A 564 19.26 20.02 13.40
C VAL A 564 19.26 21.50 13.78
N GLU A 565 18.32 22.29 13.27
CA GLU A 565 18.15 23.71 13.60
C GLU A 565 17.94 23.91 15.11
N LEU A 566 17.05 23.12 15.72
CA LEU A 566 16.80 23.17 17.16
C LEU A 566 18.07 22.87 17.95
N LEU A 567 18.81 21.82 17.60
CA LEU A 567 20.03 21.40 18.30
C LEU A 567 21.15 22.44 18.17
N LEU A 568 21.36 23.01 16.99
CA LEU A 568 22.33 24.07 16.77
C LEU A 568 21.97 25.33 17.56
N SER A 569 20.69 25.71 17.62
CA SER A 569 20.22 26.84 18.42
C SER A 569 20.45 26.65 19.93
N HIS A 570 20.54 25.40 20.39
CA HIS A 570 20.86 25.03 21.78
C HIS A 570 22.36 24.77 22.00
N GLY A 571 23.22 25.07 21.01
CA GLY A 571 24.67 25.05 21.16
C GLY A 571 25.34 23.72 20.82
N ALA A 572 24.69 22.83 20.07
CA ALA A 572 25.32 21.60 19.60
C ALA A 572 26.55 21.90 18.73
N ASP A 573 27.64 21.17 18.95
CA ASP A 573 28.87 21.36 18.17
C ASP A 573 28.72 20.83 16.74
N VAL A 574 28.53 21.73 15.78
CA VAL A 574 28.46 21.44 14.33
C VAL A 574 29.72 20.75 13.81
N ASN A 575 30.86 20.92 14.49
CA ASN A 575 32.16 20.37 14.12
C ASN A 575 32.54 19.13 14.93
N TYR A 576 31.59 18.55 15.65
CA TYR A 576 31.78 17.31 16.39
C TYR A 576 32.40 16.21 15.52
N LYS A 577 33.39 15.49 16.09
CA LYS A 577 34.12 14.40 15.42
C LYS A 577 33.88 13.07 16.13
N ASP A 578 33.65 12.01 15.35
CA ASP A 578 33.59 10.64 15.86
C ASP A 578 34.97 10.07 16.24
N ALA A 579 34.99 8.79 16.63
CA ALA A 579 36.21 8.07 17.00
C ALA A 579 37.24 7.96 15.86
N ASP A 580 36.81 8.01 14.59
CA ASP A 580 37.69 8.06 13.40
C ASP A 580 38.12 9.51 13.07
N GLY A 581 37.73 10.48 13.89
CA GLY A 581 38.01 11.90 13.68
C GLY A 581 37.11 12.55 12.62
N ARG A 582 36.06 11.86 12.13
CA ARG A 582 35.23 12.35 11.03
C ARG A 582 34.19 13.35 11.55
N PRO A 583 34.15 14.58 11.02
CA PRO A 583 33.07 15.53 11.31
C PRO A 583 31.75 15.13 10.62
N THR A 584 30.60 15.62 11.08
CA THR A 584 29.31 15.33 10.45
C THR A 584 29.28 15.74 8.96
N LEU A 585 29.87 16.89 8.60
CA LEU A 585 30.00 17.34 7.22
C LEU A 585 30.73 16.31 6.32
N TYR A 586 31.74 15.61 6.85
CA TYR A 586 32.47 14.57 6.11
C TYR A 586 31.53 13.41 5.74
N ILE A 587 30.65 13.00 6.65
CA ILE A 587 29.72 11.89 6.41
C ILE A 587 28.62 12.31 5.43
N LEU A 588 28.07 13.51 5.59
CA LEU A 588 27.10 14.08 4.63
C LEU A 588 27.72 14.16 3.23
N ALA A 589 29.00 14.54 3.13
CA ALA A 589 29.75 14.61 1.89
C ALA A 589 30.04 13.21 1.28
N LEU A 590 30.22 12.18 2.11
CA LEU A 590 30.39 10.79 1.70
C LEU A 590 29.08 10.20 1.15
N GLU A 591 27.96 10.45 1.83
CA GLU A 591 26.62 9.94 1.49
C GLU A 591 25.86 10.81 0.48
N ASN A 592 26.46 11.93 0.05
CA ASN A 592 25.89 12.89 -0.89
C ASN A 592 24.60 13.58 -0.42
N GLN A 593 24.49 13.86 0.88
CA GLN A 593 23.36 14.59 1.47
C GLN A 593 23.51 16.11 1.26
N LEU A 594 23.34 16.55 0.00
CA LEU A 594 23.63 17.93 -0.45
C LEU A 594 22.94 19.01 0.38
N THR A 595 21.63 18.88 0.59
CA THR A 595 20.82 19.90 1.26
C THR A 595 21.21 20.08 2.72
N MET A 596 21.51 18.97 3.41
CA MET A 596 21.96 19.01 4.80
C MET A 596 23.41 19.48 4.89
N ALA A 597 24.28 19.07 3.96
CA ALA A 597 25.66 19.55 3.92
C ALA A 597 25.73 21.07 3.70
N GLU A 598 24.92 21.61 2.79
CA GLU A 598 24.79 23.05 2.58
C GLU A 598 24.33 23.75 3.86
N TYR A 599 23.31 23.22 4.53
CA TYR A 599 22.84 23.78 5.79
C TYR A 599 23.90 23.75 6.90
N PHE A 600 24.70 22.68 7.01
CA PHE A 600 25.81 22.60 7.95
C PHE A 600 26.88 23.67 7.64
N LEU A 601 27.21 23.88 6.37
CA LEU A 601 28.17 24.90 5.93
C LEU A 601 27.66 26.32 6.24
N GLU A 602 26.37 26.60 5.99
CA GLU A 602 25.72 27.86 6.37
C GLU A 602 25.80 28.14 7.88
N ASN A 603 25.80 27.08 8.69
CA ASN A 603 25.85 27.14 10.15
C ASN A 603 27.25 26.91 10.74
N GLY A 604 28.31 27.12 9.95
CA GLY A 604 29.68 27.19 10.47
C GLY A 604 30.40 25.84 10.59
N ALA A 605 29.96 24.82 9.87
CA ALA A 605 30.77 23.62 9.66
C ALA A 605 32.09 23.98 8.97
N ASN A 606 33.20 23.51 9.53
CA ASN A 606 34.52 23.71 8.99
C ASN A 606 34.71 22.78 7.77
N VAL A 607 34.70 23.37 6.58
CA VAL A 607 34.90 22.68 5.31
C VAL A 607 36.24 21.93 5.22
N GLU A 608 37.26 22.40 5.96
CA GLU A 608 38.60 21.82 6.04
C GLU A 608 38.76 20.79 7.16
N ALA A 609 37.71 20.51 7.93
CA ALA A 609 37.79 19.50 8.96
C ALA A 609 38.02 18.12 8.33
N SER A 610 39.10 17.47 8.77
CA SER A 610 39.51 16.16 8.28
C SER A 610 39.27 15.04 9.27
N ASP A 611 39.27 13.81 8.76
CA ASP A 611 39.37 12.59 9.55
C ASP A 611 40.79 12.34 10.10
N ALA A 612 41.00 11.20 10.76
CA ALA A 612 42.28 10.78 11.32
C ALA A 612 43.40 10.61 10.27
N GLU A 613 43.06 10.34 9.00
CA GLU A 613 43.99 10.24 7.89
C GLU A 613 44.24 11.56 7.16
N GLY A 614 43.62 12.67 7.60
CA GLY A 614 43.76 13.98 6.99
C GLY A 614 42.88 14.19 5.76
N ARG A 615 41.90 13.30 5.50
CA ARG A 615 40.97 13.44 4.38
C ARG A 615 39.85 14.40 4.76
N THR A 616 39.63 15.43 3.95
CA THR A 616 38.53 16.40 4.09
C THR A 616 37.25 15.91 3.39
N ALA A 617 36.14 16.61 3.60
CA ALA A 617 34.89 16.39 2.85
C ALA A 617 35.12 16.41 1.33
N LEU A 618 35.99 17.31 0.84
CA LEU A 618 36.33 17.39 -0.58
C LEU A 618 36.99 16.11 -1.10
N HIS A 619 37.93 15.52 -0.34
CA HIS A 619 38.59 14.28 -0.73
C HIS A 619 37.60 13.14 -0.94
N VAL A 620 36.67 12.97 0.01
CA VAL A 620 35.71 11.87 -0.04
C VAL A 620 34.65 12.07 -1.11
N SER A 621 34.16 13.30 -1.32
CA SER A 621 33.25 13.60 -2.45
C SER A 621 33.94 13.40 -3.79
N CYS A 622 35.21 13.76 -3.93
CA CYS A 622 35.99 13.52 -5.13
C CYS A 622 36.26 12.04 -5.39
N TRP A 623 36.47 11.24 -4.33
CA TRP A 623 36.60 9.79 -4.45
C TRP A 623 35.27 9.14 -4.87
N GLN A 624 34.13 9.58 -4.34
CA GLN A 624 32.83 9.02 -4.69
C GLN A 624 32.30 9.50 -6.05
N GLY A 625 32.78 10.64 -6.54
CA GLY A 625 32.34 11.22 -7.81
C GLY A 625 31.12 12.13 -7.69
N HIS A 626 30.84 12.63 -6.48
CA HIS A 626 29.69 13.48 -6.18
C HIS A 626 29.93 14.91 -6.68
N LEU A 627 29.69 15.13 -7.98
CA LEU A 627 30.02 16.38 -8.67
C LEU A 627 29.39 17.62 -8.01
N GLU A 628 28.11 17.55 -7.69
CA GLU A 628 27.37 18.64 -7.06
C GLU A 628 27.88 18.94 -5.65
N MET A 629 28.29 17.91 -4.89
CA MET A 629 28.85 18.08 -3.55
C MET A 629 30.24 18.71 -3.63
N VAL A 630 31.06 18.30 -4.60
CA VAL A 630 32.36 18.94 -4.87
C VAL A 630 32.17 20.41 -5.19
N GLN A 631 31.20 20.75 -6.06
CA GLN A 631 30.88 22.15 -6.39
C GLN A 631 30.43 22.94 -5.16
N LEU A 632 29.57 22.35 -4.31
CA LEU A 632 29.10 22.97 -3.08
C LEU A 632 30.26 23.27 -2.13
N LEU A 633 31.12 22.29 -1.86
CA LEU A 633 32.27 22.44 -0.97
C LEU A 633 33.24 23.52 -1.47
N ILE A 634 33.53 23.57 -2.79
CA ILE A 634 34.36 24.62 -3.38
C ILE A 634 33.70 26.01 -3.25
N THR A 635 32.37 26.07 -3.40
CA THR A 635 31.60 27.33 -3.22
C THR A 635 31.75 27.86 -1.79
N TYR A 636 31.81 26.97 -0.80
CA TYR A 636 32.11 27.28 0.59
C TYR A 636 33.62 27.27 0.92
N HIS A 637 34.45 27.58 -0.07
CA HIS A 637 35.89 27.83 0.06
C HIS A 637 36.73 26.62 0.50
N ALA A 638 36.33 25.39 0.13
CA ALA A 638 37.21 24.23 0.27
C ALA A 638 38.53 24.43 -0.49
N ASP A 639 39.67 24.14 0.14
CA ASP A 639 40.96 24.17 -0.54
C ASP A 639 41.07 22.98 -1.50
N VAL A 640 40.96 23.29 -2.80
CA VAL A 640 41.08 22.33 -3.92
C VAL A 640 42.42 21.57 -3.88
N ASN A 641 43.45 22.15 -3.27
CA ASN A 641 44.79 21.58 -3.15
C ASN A 641 45.11 21.05 -1.75
N ALA A 642 44.12 20.96 -0.85
CA ALA A 642 44.28 20.29 0.44
C ALA A 642 44.87 18.89 0.24
N ALA A 643 45.74 18.49 1.15
CA ALA A 643 46.45 17.23 1.06
C ALA A 643 46.28 16.40 2.33
N ASP A 644 45.98 15.12 2.17
CA ASP A 644 45.87 14.17 3.30
C ASP A 644 47.25 13.84 3.92
N ASN A 645 47.29 12.98 4.94
CA ASN A 645 48.54 12.58 5.61
C ASN A 645 49.54 11.86 4.67
N GLU A 646 49.08 11.34 3.54
CA GLU A 646 49.92 10.77 2.47
C GLU A 646 50.30 11.79 1.39
N LYS A 647 50.00 13.07 1.63
CA LYS A 647 50.09 14.18 0.68
C LYS A 647 49.26 13.97 -0.58
N ARG A 648 48.20 13.16 -0.54
CA ARG A 648 47.30 12.99 -1.69
C ARG A 648 46.32 14.15 -1.76
N SER A 649 46.07 14.65 -2.96
CA SER A 649 45.08 15.70 -3.20
C SER A 649 43.70 15.14 -3.60
N ALA A 650 42.67 15.98 -3.55
CA ALA A 650 41.34 15.66 -4.07
C ALA A 650 41.37 15.27 -5.56
N LEU A 651 42.21 15.93 -6.37
CA LEU A 651 42.40 15.60 -7.79
C LEU A 651 42.91 14.17 -7.99
N GLN A 652 43.87 13.74 -7.15
CA GLN A 652 44.39 12.37 -7.21
C GLN A 652 43.33 11.34 -6.80
N SER A 653 42.44 11.69 -5.86
CA SER A 653 41.32 10.85 -5.45
C SER A 653 40.32 10.65 -6.60
N ALA A 654 39.91 11.73 -7.28
CA ALA A 654 39.04 11.67 -8.45
C ALA A 654 39.70 10.92 -9.63
N ALA A 655 41.00 11.13 -9.85
CA ALA A 655 41.77 10.45 -10.90
C ALA A 655 41.93 8.94 -10.66
N TRP A 656 41.97 8.51 -9.39
CA TRP A 656 42.01 7.09 -9.04
C TRP A 656 40.73 6.36 -9.45
N GLN A 657 39.58 7.00 -9.25
CA GLN A 657 38.26 6.41 -9.53
C GLN A 657 37.76 6.70 -10.95
N GLY A 658 38.43 7.58 -11.70
CA GLY A 658 38.09 7.87 -13.09
C GLY A 658 36.95 8.88 -13.26
N HIS A 659 36.71 9.73 -12.25
CA HIS A 659 35.59 10.68 -12.24
C HIS A 659 35.89 11.90 -13.12
N VAL A 660 35.71 11.74 -14.43
CA VAL A 660 36.06 12.71 -15.49
C VAL A 660 35.53 14.13 -15.19
N LYS A 661 34.23 14.26 -14.86
CA LYS A 661 33.62 15.58 -14.60
C LYS A 661 34.16 16.24 -13.34
N VAL A 662 34.44 15.46 -12.29
CA VAL A 662 35.03 15.97 -11.05
C VAL A 662 36.48 16.43 -11.30
N VAL A 663 37.26 15.63 -12.04
CA VAL A 663 38.63 16.01 -12.45
C VAL A 663 38.62 17.33 -13.21
N GLN A 664 37.74 17.47 -14.20
CA GLN A 664 37.60 18.71 -14.96
C GLN A 664 37.26 19.89 -14.04
N LEU A 665 36.24 19.73 -13.17
CA LEU A 665 35.81 20.76 -12.25
C LEU A 665 36.94 21.22 -11.31
N LEU A 666 37.72 20.29 -10.75
CA LEU A 666 38.84 20.61 -9.87
C LEU A 666 39.93 21.40 -10.61
N ILE A 667 40.26 21.03 -11.85
CA ILE A 667 41.26 21.73 -12.66
C ILE A 667 40.79 23.15 -13.00
N GLU A 668 39.51 23.31 -13.36
CA GLU A 668 38.89 24.62 -13.61
C GLU A 668 38.96 25.55 -12.38
N HIS A 669 38.96 24.97 -11.17
CA HIS A 669 39.09 25.68 -9.90
C HIS A 669 40.53 25.69 -9.33
N GLY A 670 41.54 25.42 -10.17
CA GLY A 670 42.95 25.63 -9.82
C GLY A 670 43.65 24.45 -9.13
N ALA A 671 43.18 23.22 -9.34
CA ALA A 671 43.90 22.03 -8.88
C ALA A 671 45.28 21.92 -9.54
N LEU A 672 46.30 21.66 -8.72
CA LEU A 672 47.67 21.44 -9.19
C LEU A 672 47.79 20.07 -9.88
N VAL A 673 47.81 20.09 -11.20
CA VAL A 673 47.80 18.90 -12.08
C VAL A 673 48.95 17.93 -11.77
N ASP A 674 50.16 18.46 -11.52
CA ASP A 674 51.36 17.68 -11.20
C ASP A 674 51.68 17.62 -9.70
N HIS A 675 50.69 17.85 -8.83
CA HIS A 675 50.87 17.61 -7.39
C HIS A 675 51.26 16.15 -7.15
N THR A 676 52.17 15.93 -6.19
CA THR A 676 52.72 14.60 -5.90
C THR A 676 52.38 14.14 -4.49
N CYS A 677 51.97 12.87 -4.37
CA CYS A 677 51.83 12.23 -3.06
C CYS A 677 53.21 11.88 -2.47
N ASN A 678 53.24 11.30 -1.26
CA ASN A 678 54.49 10.90 -0.58
C ASN A 678 55.39 9.96 -1.41
N GLN A 679 54.84 9.19 -2.35
CA GLN A 679 55.61 8.32 -3.25
C GLN A 679 56.14 9.04 -4.49
N GLY A 680 55.76 10.31 -4.69
CA GLY A 680 56.07 11.08 -5.90
C GLY A 680 55.11 10.85 -7.05
N ALA A 681 54.00 10.13 -6.88
CA ALA A 681 53.05 9.86 -7.96
C ALA A 681 52.10 11.05 -8.18
N THR A 682 51.84 11.39 -9.45
CA THR A 682 50.87 12.42 -9.88
C THR A 682 49.51 11.81 -10.21
N ALA A 683 48.49 12.66 -10.38
CA ALA A 683 47.16 12.23 -10.85
C ALA A 683 47.23 11.52 -12.21
N LEU A 684 48.13 11.96 -13.10
CA LEU A 684 48.36 11.33 -14.40
C LEU A 684 48.89 9.90 -14.26
N CYS A 685 49.86 9.68 -13.36
CA CYS A 685 50.38 8.34 -13.11
C CYS A 685 49.30 7.39 -12.56
N ILE A 686 48.45 7.90 -11.67
CA ILE A 686 47.33 7.14 -11.08
C ILE A 686 46.30 6.77 -12.17
N ALA A 687 45.80 7.75 -12.92
CA ALA A 687 44.83 7.52 -13.98
C ALA A 687 45.36 6.58 -15.08
N ALA A 688 46.63 6.72 -15.44
CA ALA A 688 47.30 5.84 -16.40
C ALA A 688 47.50 4.42 -15.87
N GLN A 689 47.67 4.24 -14.56
CA GLN A 689 47.76 2.92 -13.93
C GLN A 689 46.40 2.22 -13.92
N GLU A 690 45.34 2.93 -13.56
CA GLU A 690 43.98 2.37 -13.40
C GLU A 690 43.22 2.25 -14.74
N GLY A 691 43.67 2.94 -15.79
CA GLY A 691 43.12 2.77 -17.15
C GLY A 691 42.09 3.82 -17.57
N HIS A 692 42.06 4.97 -16.89
CA HIS A 692 41.08 6.03 -17.12
C HIS A 692 41.51 6.95 -18.26
N ILE A 693 41.21 6.56 -19.50
CA ILE A 693 41.67 7.24 -20.72
C ILE A 693 41.24 8.71 -20.76
N ASP A 694 39.97 9.01 -20.47
CA ASP A 694 39.43 10.37 -20.55
C ASP A 694 40.06 11.28 -19.49
N VAL A 695 40.30 10.76 -18.28
CA VAL A 695 41.03 11.48 -17.23
C VAL A 695 42.47 11.74 -17.65
N VAL A 696 43.16 10.75 -18.22
CA VAL A 696 44.52 10.93 -18.76
C VAL A 696 44.52 12.03 -19.83
N GLN A 697 43.54 12.02 -20.74
CA GLN A 697 43.44 13.01 -21.79
C GLN A 697 43.27 14.42 -21.21
N ILE A 698 42.33 14.61 -20.29
CA ILE A 698 42.09 15.91 -19.65
C ILE A 698 43.35 16.40 -18.92
N LEU A 699 44.01 15.54 -18.14
CA LEU A 699 45.23 15.92 -17.41
C LEU A 699 46.34 16.37 -18.36
N LEU A 700 46.55 15.65 -19.48
CA LEU A 700 47.55 16.02 -20.49
C LEU A 700 47.19 17.32 -21.22
N GLU A 701 45.92 17.53 -21.56
CA GLU A 701 45.42 18.77 -22.17
C GLU A 701 45.64 19.99 -21.26
N HIS A 702 45.64 19.77 -19.94
CA HIS A 702 45.88 20.80 -18.92
C HIS A 702 47.34 20.81 -18.40
N GLY A 703 48.27 20.22 -19.15
CA GLY A 703 49.71 20.41 -18.94
C GLY A 703 50.38 19.46 -17.97
N ALA A 704 49.77 18.33 -17.62
CA ALA A 704 50.44 17.27 -16.86
C ALA A 704 51.72 16.80 -17.56
N ASP A 705 52.84 16.68 -16.85
CA ASP A 705 54.10 16.18 -17.41
C ASP A 705 54.01 14.65 -17.69
N PRO A 706 53.97 14.21 -18.98
CA PRO A 706 53.90 12.80 -19.31
C PRO A 706 55.17 12.01 -19.00
N ASN A 707 56.29 12.71 -18.76
CA ASN A 707 57.59 12.11 -18.44
C ASN A 707 57.91 12.14 -16.94
N HIS A 708 57.04 12.72 -16.10
CA HIS A 708 57.23 12.72 -14.66
C HIS A 708 57.41 11.30 -14.13
N ALA A 709 58.43 11.11 -13.31
CA ALA A 709 58.77 9.84 -12.70
C ALA A 709 58.65 9.96 -11.18
N ASP A 710 57.95 9.01 -10.57
CA ASP A 710 57.86 8.94 -9.12
C ASP A 710 59.20 8.52 -8.47
N GLN A 711 59.25 8.40 -7.14
CA GLN A 711 60.48 8.03 -6.42
C GLN A 711 61.03 6.64 -6.78
N PHE A 712 60.23 5.79 -7.44
CA PHE A 712 60.62 4.47 -7.92
C PHE A 712 60.95 4.47 -9.42
N GLY A 713 60.98 5.64 -10.07
CA GLY A 713 61.21 5.79 -11.49
C GLY A 713 60.04 5.34 -12.37
N ARG A 714 58.83 5.18 -11.80
CA ARG A 714 57.63 4.82 -12.57
C ARG A 714 57.06 6.08 -13.21
N THR A 715 56.99 6.08 -14.53
CA THR A 715 56.28 7.09 -15.32
C THR A 715 54.89 6.60 -15.68
N ALA A 716 53.98 7.51 -16.08
CA ALA A 716 52.66 7.17 -16.60
C ALA A 716 52.72 6.12 -17.72
N MET A 717 53.71 6.24 -18.62
CA MET A 717 53.98 5.27 -19.70
C MET A 717 54.28 3.87 -19.16
N ARG A 718 55.12 3.75 -18.13
CA ARG A 718 55.53 2.45 -17.57
C ARG A 718 54.37 1.75 -16.85
N VAL A 719 53.55 2.50 -16.11
CA VAL A 719 52.39 1.92 -15.39
C VAL A 719 51.28 1.53 -16.35
N ALA A 720 51.00 2.33 -17.38
CA ALA A 720 50.06 1.99 -18.45
C ALA A 720 50.51 0.74 -19.22
N ALA A 721 51.78 0.64 -19.58
CA ALA A 721 52.35 -0.53 -20.28
C ALA A 721 52.29 -1.80 -19.42
N LYS A 722 52.64 -1.69 -18.13
CA LYS A 722 52.58 -2.83 -17.19
C LYS A 722 51.16 -3.41 -17.07
N ASN A 723 50.14 -2.55 -17.12
CA ASN A 723 48.74 -2.95 -16.97
C ASN A 723 48.01 -3.18 -18.32
N GLY A 724 48.69 -3.00 -19.46
CA GLY A 724 48.13 -3.31 -20.79
C GLY A 724 47.26 -2.21 -21.41
N HIS A 725 47.32 -0.97 -20.91
CA HIS A 725 46.47 0.15 -21.35
C HIS A 725 46.96 0.78 -22.65
N SER A 726 46.83 0.04 -23.76
CA SER A 726 47.40 0.39 -25.07
C SER A 726 46.93 1.74 -25.65
N GLN A 727 45.69 2.15 -25.38
CA GLN A 727 45.16 3.44 -25.82
C GLN A 727 45.79 4.61 -25.04
N ILE A 728 45.99 4.44 -23.74
CA ILE A 728 46.69 5.40 -22.88
C ILE A 728 48.14 5.55 -23.33
N ILE A 729 48.80 4.47 -23.72
CA ILE A 729 50.18 4.53 -24.26
C ILE A 729 50.23 5.43 -25.49
N LYS A 730 49.36 5.19 -26.48
CA LYS A 730 49.29 6.01 -27.70
C LYS A 730 49.00 7.48 -27.38
N LEU A 731 48.13 7.72 -26.40
CA LEU A 731 47.78 9.06 -25.96
C LEU A 731 48.97 9.76 -25.29
N LEU A 732 49.68 9.10 -24.39
CA LEU A 732 50.90 9.62 -23.76
C LEU A 732 51.99 9.92 -24.79
N GLU A 733 52.22 9.04 -25.77
CA GLU A 733 53.16 9.28 -26.89
C GLU A 733 52.80 10.53 -27.69
N LYS A 734 51.51 10.76 -27.96
CA LYS A 734 51.01 11.96 -28.67
C LYS A 734 51.37 13.26 -27.92
N TYR A 735 51.41 13.23 -26.60
CA TYR A 735 51.76 14.39 -25.76
C TYR A 735 53.25 14.43 -25.37
N GLY A 736 54.11 13.63 -26.03
CA GLY A 736 55.56 13.72 -25.86
C GLY A 736 56.13 12.86 -24.73
N ALA A 737 55.42 11.82 -24.28
CA ALA A 737 56.00 10.78 -23.44
C ALA A 737 57.13 10.07 -24.20
N SER A 738 58.27 9.88 -23.55
CA SER A 738 59.39 9.12 -24.11
C SER A 738 58.96 7.68 -24.36
N SER A 739 59.04 7.22 -25.62
CA SER A 739 58.80 5.82 -25.96
C SER A 739 59.70 4.92 -25.10
N LEU A 740 59.22 3.71 -24.79
CA LEU A 740 59.95 2.68 -24.02
C LEU A 740 61.15 2.11 -24.82
N ASN A 741 62.01 2.95 -25.38
CA ASN A 741 63.22 2.56 -26.07
C ASN A 741 64.33 2.31 -25.04
N GLY A 742 64.42 1.06 -24.56
CA GLY A 742 65.60 0.59 -23.85
C GLY A 742 65.41 -0.44 -22.72
N CYS A 743 64.18 -0.86 -22.40
CA CYS A 743 63.98 -2.02 -21.52
C CYS A 743 63.09 -3.03 -22.23
N THR A 744 63.72 -4.08 -22.75
CA THR A 744 63.03 -5.30 -23.12
C THR A 744 62.10 -5.73 -21.97
N PRO A 745 60.86 -6.16 -22.24
CA PRO A 745 60.11 -6.89 -21.23
C PRO A 745 60.95 -8.12 -20.89
N SER A 746 61.54 -8.15 -19.70
CA SER A 746 62.12 -9.39 -19.19
C SER A 746 61.02 -10.45 -19.23
N PRO A 747 61.32 -11.66 -19.72
CA PRO A 747 60.30 -12.68 -19.93
C PRO A 747 59.59 -12.94 -18.61
N VAL A 748 58.28 -13.06 -18.72
CA VAL A 748 57.36 -13.58 -17.72
C VAL A 748 58.10 -14.59 -16.84
N HIS A 749 58.38 -14.26 -15.59
CA HIS A 749 58.63 -15.29 -14.59
C HIS A 749 57.29 -15.96 -14.31
N THR A 750 56.90 -16.85 -15.23
CA THR A 750 55.99 -17.94 -14.99
C THR A 750 56.62 -18.74 -13.86
N MET A 751 56.10 -18.60 -12.65
CA MET A 751 56.18 -19.70 -11.70
C MET A 751 55.32 -20.81 -12.32
N GLU A 752 55.99 -21.75 -12.99
CA GLU A 752 55.39 -22.98 -13.49
C GLU A 752 54.59 -23.67 -12.39
N GLN A 753 53.31 -23.86 -12.63
CA GLN A 753 52.50 -24.82 -11.90
C GLN A 753 52.95 -26.23 -12.32
N LYS A 754 53.67 -26.93 -11.44
CA LYS A 754 53.75 -28.40 -11.52
C LYS A 754 52.50 -28.98 -10.85
N PRO A 755 51.77 -29.90 -11.51
CA PRO A 755 50.58 -30.49 -10.93
C PRO A 755 50.98 -31.58 -9.93
N LEU A 756 50.59 -31.42 -8.66
CA LEU A 756 50.61 -32.48 -7.66
C LEU A 756 49.19 -32.74 -7.16
N GLN A 757 48.83 -34.02 -7.23
CA GLN A 757 47.55 -34.58 -6.84
C GLN A 757 47.23 -34.37 -5.35
N LEU A 758 45.92 -34.31 -5.09
CA LEU A 758 45.20 -34.37 -3.82
C LEU A 758 45.95 -35.04 -2.63
N ARG A 759 46.10 -34.34 -1.49
CA ARG A 759 45.71 -34.81 -0.13
C ARG A 759 46.00 -33.81 1.00
N ALA A 760 44.94 -33.57 1.78
CA ALA A 760 44.84 -33.32 3.23
C ALA A 760 45.80 -32.35 3.97
N MET A 761 45.16 -31.31 4.52
CA MET A 761 45.26 -30.81 5.90
C MET A 761 46.49 -30.05 6.44
N THR A 762 46.10 -28.97 7.12
CA THR A 762 46.66 -28.26 8.28
C THR A 762 47.63 -27.09 8.12
N GLN A 763 47.18 -26.05 8.83
CA GLN A 763 47.61 -24.67 9.02
C GLN A 763 49.05 -24.46 9.48
N ALA A 764 49.40 -23.17 9.37
CA ALA A 764 50.43 -22.41 10.07
C ALA A 764 51.72 -22.19 9.26
N SER A 765 52.03 -20.90 9.10
CA SER A 765 53.36 -20.31 8.94
C SER A 765 53.88 -19.82 7.57
N ILE A 766 53.05 -19.53 6.55
CA ILE A 766 53.53 -18.77 5.36
C ILE A 766 52.45 -17.85 4.76
N THR A 767 52.17 -16.70 5.40
CA THR A 767 51.32 -15.63 4.79
C THR A 767 51.70 -14.20 5.17
N LYS A 768 52.94 -13.95 5.61
CA LYS A 768 53.50 -12.59 5.72
C LYS A 768 54.50 -12.38 4.58
N ARG A 769 54.09 -11.76 3.46
CA ARG A 769 54.95 -10.90 2.60
C ARG A 769 54.38 -10.43 1.24
N LYS A 770 53.13 -10.72 0.85
CA LYS A 770 52.62 -10.31 -0.49
C LYS A 770 51.44 -9.32 -0.56
N HIS A 771 50.96 -8.76 0.55
CA HIS A 771 49.78 -7.86 0.53
C HIS A 771 49.94 -6.62 1.42
N HIS A 772 50.70 -5.61 0.98
CA HIS A 772 50.86 -4.36 1.75
C HIS A 772 50.54 -3.05 1.02
N CYS A 773 50.02 -3.07 -0.22
CA CYS A 773 49.64 -1.83 -0.93
C CYS A 773 48.20 -1.77 -1.47
N LYS A 774 47.38 -2.82 -1.30
CA LYS A 774 45.99 -2.87 -1.82
C LYS A 774 44.89 -2.88 -0.75
N ARG A 775 45.21 -3.10 0.52
CA ARG A 775 44.21 -3.36 1.58
C ARG A 775 43.90 -2.19 2.52
N PRO A 776 44.82 -1.29 2.91
CA PRO A 776 44.49 -0.30 3.96
C PRO A 776 43.39 0.70 3.56
N ILE A 777 43.38 1.16 2.31
CA ILE A 777 42.47 2.21 1.83
C ILE A 777 41.09 1.62 1.48
N GLN A 778 41.07 0.46 0.81
CA GLN A 778 39.83 -0.24 0.48
C GLN A 778 39.14 -0.81 1.73
N ASP A 779 39.90 -1.38 2.68
CA ASP A 779 39.32 -1.96 3.90
C ASP A 779 38.90 -0.89 4.92
N ALA A 780 39.52 0.31 4.94
CA ALA A 780 39.08 1.42 5.79
C ALA A 780 37.84 2.15 5.24
N MET A 781 37.71 2.26 3.91
CA MET A 781 36.54 2.88 3.26
C MET A 781 35.37 1.90 3.04
N ASN A 782 35.61 0.59 2.86
CA ASN A 782 34.54 -0.42 2.79
C ASN A 782 34.00 -0.80 4.17
N ARG A 783 34.77 -0.69 5.27
CA ARG A 783 34.25 -0.91 6.63
C ARG A 783 33.21 0.13 7.06
N SER A 784 33.24 1.33 6.49
CA SER A 784 32.18 2.34 6.68
C SER A 784 30.95 2.13 5.80
N ALA A 785 31.07 1.37 4.70
CA ALA A 785 29.94 1.06 3.80
C ALA A 785 29.19 -0.23 4.21
N SER A 786 29.77 -1.07 5.07
CA SER A 786 29.18 -2.33 5.53
C SER A 786 28.51 -2.25 6.91
N ALA A 787 28.26 -1.05 7.45
CA ALA A 787 27.59 -0.83 8.74
C ALA A 787 26.19 -0.21 8.59
N GLY A 788 25.56 -0.39 7.43
CA GLY A 788 24.22 0.13 7.11
C GLY A 788 23.22 -0.95 6.69
N ASN A 789 23.37 -2.17 7.22
CA ASN A 789 22.37 -3.24 7.16
C ASN A 789 22.73 -4.24 8.27
N ASP A 790 22.30 -3.92 9.49
CA ASP A 790 21.88 -4.86 10.53
C ASP A 790 21.07 -4.06 11.56
#